data_AF-A0A6I1FN13-F1
#
_entry.id   AF-A0A6I1FN13-F1
#
_cell.length_a   1.000
_cell.length_b   1.000
_cell.length_c   1.000
_cell.angle_alpha   90.00
_cell.angle_beta   90.00
_cell.angle_gamma   90.00
#
_symmetry.space_group_name_H-M   'P 1'
#
loop_
_entity.id
_entity.type
_entity.pdbx_description
1 polymer ?
#
loop_
_entity_poly.entity_id
_entity_poly.type
_entity_poly.pdbx_seq_one_letter_code
_entity_poly.pdbx_strand_id
1 'polypeptide(L)'
;MLVNKRGDIPYILGLIFLIAGVVYFFASNWPLLDRPVKISLSIAMIIVSFAISIFYKRSPTFAYLSNWWLFISAISFGVGVALIGQTYNSHADSYLLFLIWLVPVVLLAFFTKYQPFYWLTLLLFELTIWMKVYPTGFWMDYSGTQEAMIYLAMIFVHLVLFYTLKKSGLEKLGFITLIIAQYCSLFLLNKHSIYDIFSDFSSWSLFYTVLHGIYIAFIFFFWRRFINERKKHPVEMAVHLLFFGVYIIYNAFLIYITVFGDTVFFTGFLLLIAVFGFSVYVLQKLAKTTKESDKKWSRYTYKFFVGILSFLATIIAIASIGSFAALLFSFGDGMMYSFFTIGAVCIACSFAVKSKNLIVVQLTMQITGIAFLFFFAYMHGQMWIFWLLAVSFIVLSFLFFRIRAGLFYYLAANGALFSAILSTFSEFDISGEWIKIVFLLFGLLNAALFMKWSQQRLGLLAYLLSLCYFFAMTVGDEDHSVSVSIVLHLIFVVYFYFHLTHPKSSSRLYQWVTWAAVAAFLSWKYYEFVWKLLHKSLAFFLVSALFFLLFYLWGKKNTEKARNILEWNWKPVALILVVQLAFIGFTSWQKEQLLQNGELVALKLEPIDPRSLLQGDYVQLNYVIHTTYQNEQQDGRFKEGKLYVQLEKTKETVSYHGSDVAIYTPVRFASANQSAGGNEGVVTIQGKGRYGNLELGIEHFFIPEHTGEDWEEKNTALVRVAKNGDAIVETLVKQ
;
A
#
# COMPACT_ATOMS: atom_id res chain seq x y z
N MET A 1 -25.07 9.82 6.75
CA MET A 1 -24.47 11.17 6.78
C MET A 1 -24.35 11.77 5.37
N LEU A 2 -23.75 11.09 4.38
CA LEU A 2 -23.60 11.63 3.01
C LEU A 2 -24.91 11.78 2.19
N VAL A 3 -25.96 10.99 2.46
CA VAL A 3 -27.22 11.09 1.72
C VAL A 3 -27.92 12.45 1.90
N ASN A 4 -27.74 13.09 3.07
CA ASN A 4 -28.35 14.38 3.43
C ASN A 4 -27.38 15.57 3.27
N LYS A 5 -26.16 15.33 2.77
CA LYS A 5 -25.08 16.32 2.64
C LYS A 5 -24.44 16.28 1.25
N ARG A 6 -25.28 16.11 0.23
CA ARG A 6 -24.82 16.03 -1.17
C ARG A 6 -24.14 17.31 -1.62
N GLY A 7 -24.61 18.46 -1.13
CA GLY A 7 -23.98 19.76 -1.35
C GLY A 7 -22.55 19.87 -0.80
N ASP A 8 -22.13 19.00 0.12
CA ASP A 8 -20.78 19.04 0.72
C ASP A 8 -19.73 18.29 -0.14
N ILE A 9 -20.17 17.43 -1.06
CA ILE A 9 -19.28 16.57 -1.84
C ILE A 9 -18.31 17.35 -2.72
N PRO A 10 -18.72 18.40 -3.47
CA PRO A 10 -17.78 19.23 -4.20
C PRO A 10 -16.71 19.82 -3.26
N TYR A 11 -17.08 20.25 -2.05
CA TYR A 11 -16.11 20.77 -1.08
C TYR A 11 -15.10 19.71 -0.65
N ILE A 12 -15.57 18.50 -0.32
CA ILE A 12 -14.71 17.39 0.11
C ILE A 12 -13.75 16.99 -1.03
N LEU A 13 -14.24 16.89 -2.27
CA LEU A 13 -13.38 16.63 -3.42
C LEU A 13 -12.37 17.76 -3.65
N GLY A 14 -12.80 19.02 -3.52
CA GLY A 14 -11.91 20.18 -3.56
C GLY A 14 -10.77 20.06 -2.56
N LEU A 15 -11.07 19.71 -1.30
CA LEU A 15 -10.04 19.48 -0.28
C LEU A 15 -9.11 18.29 -0.63
N ILE A 16 -9.65 17.18 -1.12
CA ILE A 16 -8.84 16.01 -1.50
C ILE A 16 -7.88 16.35 -2.64
N PHE A 17 -8.37 17.02 -3.68
CA PHE A 17 -7.53 17.49 -4.80
C PHE A 17 -6.52 18.55 -4.35
N LEU A 18 -6.90 19.45 -3.43
CA LEU A 18 -5.97 20.41 -2.84
C LEU A 18 -4.81 19.71 -2.13
N ILE A 19 -5.10 18.73 -1.26
CA ILE A 19 -4.07 17.95 -0.55
C ILE A 19 -3.18 17.19 -1.54
N ALA A 20 -3.79 16.51 -2.52
CA ALA A 20 -3.03 15.80 -3.55
C ALA A 20 -2.11 16.76 -4.33
N GLY A 21 -2.63 17.92 -4.73
CA GLY A 21 -1.85 18.97 -5.39
C GLY A 21 -0.67 19.44 -4.55
N VAL A 22 -0.87 19.68 -3.25
CA VAL A 22 0.20 20.06 -2.31
C VAL A 22 1.29 19.00 -2.23
N VAL A 23 0.90 17.74 -2.03
CA VAL A 23 1.84 16.62 -1.92
C VAL A 23 2.68 16.52 -3.19
N TYR A 24 2.06 16.65 -4.36
CA TYR A 24 2.74 16.51 -5.65
C TYR A 24 3.64 17.69 -5.95
N PHE A 25 3.20 18.90 -5.57
CA PHE A 25 3.98 20.12 -5.72
C PHE A 25 5.30 20.02 -4.98
N PHE A 26 5.27 19.61 -3.70
CA PHE A 26 6.51 19.45 -2.93
C PHE A 26 7.33 18.24 -3.41
N ALA A 27 6.69 17.11 -3.74
CA ALA A 27 7.40 15.95 -4.29
C ALA A 27 8.16 16.25 -5.60
N SER A 28 7.72 17.23 -6.40
CA SER A 28 8.39 17.62 -7.65
C SER A 28 9.78 18.24 -7.47
N ASN A 29 10.17 18.61 -6.25
CA ASN A 29 11.45 19.22 -5.89
C ASN A 29 11.92 20.35 -6.85
N TRP A 30 11.07 21.33 -7.11
CA TRP A 30 11.38 22.36 -8.11
C TRP A 30 12.67 23.14 -7.75
N PRO A 31 13.74 23.10 -8.58
CA PRO A 31 15.04 23.70 -8.24
C PRO A 31 15.05 25.23 -8.27
N LEU A 32 14.13 25.86 -9.01
CA LEU A 32 14.03 27.33 -9.11
C LEU A 32 13.46 28.00 -7.85
N LEU A 33 12.98 27.21 -6.87
CA LEU A 33 12.51 27.75 -5.60
C LEU A 33 13.60 27.62 -4.54
N ASP A 34 14.02 28.77 -4.03
CA ASP A 34 14.97 28.83 -2.92
C ASP A 34 14.45 28.11 -1.67
N ARG A 35 15.36 27.54 -0.89
CA ARG A 35 15.03 26.81 0.35
C ARG A 35 14.13 27.61 1.30
N PRO A 36 14.40 28.91 1.61
CA PRO A 36 13.56 29.69 2.51
C PRO A 36 12.13 29.87 1.98
N VAL A 37 11.96 29.95 0.65
CA VAL A 37 10.63 30.06 0.01
C VAL A 37 9.86 28.75 0.18
N LYS A 38 10.50 27.60 -0.07
CA LYS A 38 9.91 26.26 0.15
C LYS A 38 9.41 26.11 1.60
N ILE A 39 10.25 26.44 2.58
CA ILE A 39 9.91 26.37 4.00
C ILE A 39 8.79 27.35 4.36
N SER A 40 8.86 28.59 3.87
CA SER A 40 7.83 29.62 4.14
C SER A 40 6.46 29.21 3.59
N LEU A 41 6.42 28.63 2.38
CA LEU A 41 5.19 28.10 1.78
C LEU A 41 4.60 26.97 2.63
N SER A 42 5.44 26.06 3.13
CA SER A 42 5.01 24.98 4.02
C SER A 42 4.42 25.51 5.33
N ILE A 43 5.09 26.46 5.98
CA ILE A 43 4.61 27.11 7.21
C ILE A 43 3.28 27.84 6.95
N ALA A 44 3.21 28.63 5.87
CA ALA A 44 2.01 29.37 5.50
C ALA A 44 0.82 28.43 5.29
N MET A 45 1.04 27.29 4.64
CA MET A 45 0.03 26.25 4.44
C MET A 45 -0.57 25.72 5.75
N ILE A 46 0.28 25.43 6.74
CA ILE A 46 -0.15 24.93 8.05
C ILE A 46 -0.98 26.01 8.76
N ILE A 47 -0.49 27.26 8.77
CA ILE A 47 -1.14 28.41 9.41
C ILE A 47 -2.48 28.71 8.76
N VAL A 48 -2.54 28.84 7.43
CA VAL A 48 -3.75 29.15 6.68
C VAL A 48 -4.80 28.06 6.89
N SER A 49 -4.41 26.79 6.81
CA SER A 49 -5.33 25.67 7.06
C SER A 49 -5.89 25.71 8.49
N PHE A 50 -5.06 26.01 9.48
CA PHE A 50 -5.51 26.17 10.86
C PHE A 50 -6.42 27.39 11.04
N ALA A 51 -6.09 28.53 10.45
CA ALA A 51 -6.90 29.75 10.53
C ALA A 51 -8.29 29.51 9.92
N ILE A 52 -8.35 28.83 8.77
CA ILE A 52 -9.61 28.42 8.13
C ILE A 52 -10.38 27.44 9.03
N SER A 53 -9.70 26.53 9.73
CA SER A 53 -10.33 25.66 10.72
C SER A 53 -11.03 26.45 11.82
N ILE A 54 -10.36 27.46 12.39
CA ILE A 54 -10.94 28.32 13.44
C ILE A 54 -12.07 29.19 12.89
N PHE A 55 -11.95 29.68 11.66
CA PHE A 55 -13.02 30.42 10.99
C PHE A 55 -14.28 29.57 10.84
N TYR A 56 -14.17 28.36 10.27
CA TYR A 56 -15.33 27.47 10.09
C TYR A 56 -15.92 27.01 11.42
N LYS A 57 -15.13 26.90 12.49
CA LYS A 57 -15.62 26.53 13.82
C LYS A 57 -16.73 27.46 14.33
N ARG A 58 -16.69 28.73 13.95
CA ARG A 58 -17.70 29.73 14.30
C ARG A 58 -18.96 29.67 13.43
N SER A 59 -18.94 28.87 12.35
CA SER A 59 -20.05 28.80 11.40
C SER A 59 -21.15 27.84 11.88
N PRO A 60 -22.41 28.28 11.98
CA PRO A 60 -23.51 27.40 12.39
C PRO A 60 -23.83 26.32 11.35
N THR A 61 -23.57 26.59 10.07
CA THR A 61 -23.86 25.65 8.98
C THR A 61 -22.67 24.75 8.68
N PHE A 62 -21.44 25.30 8.76
CA PHE A 62 -20.23 24.66 8.23
C PHE A 62 -19.20 24.26 9.28
N ALA A 63 -19.53 24.26 10.57
CA ALA A 63 -18.55 23.95 11.61
C ALA A 63 -17.91 22.55 11.51
N TYR A 64 -18.51 21.59 10.81
CA TYR A 64 -17.86 20.29 10.54
C TYR A 64 -16.62 20.43 9.63
N LEU A 65 -16.57 21.46 8.76
CA LEU A 65 -15.40 21.77 7.94
C LEU A 65 -14.20 22.22 8.77
N SER A 66 -14.43 22.71 9.99
CA SER A 66 -13.36 23.03 10.94
C SER A 66 -12.44 21.83 11.16
N ASN A 67 -13.02 20.65 11.40
CA ASN A 67 -12.25 19.42 11.63
C ASN A 67 -11.51 18.95 10.38
N TRP A 68 -12.09 19.16 9.18
CA TRP A 68 -11.42 18.85 7.92
C TRP A 68 -10.20 19.74 7.68
N TRP A 69 -10.31 21.05 7.90
CA TRP A 69 -9.19 21.97 7.78
C TRP A 69 -8.12 21.77 8.85
N LEU A 70 -8.52 21.38 10.07
CA LEU A 70 -7.57 20.97 11.10
C LEU A 70 -6.80 19.70 10.69
N PHE A 71 -7.50 18.74 10.09
CA PHE A 71 -6.90 17.53 9.55
C PHE A 71 -5.93 17.85 8.41
N ILE A 72 -6.28 18.80 7.53
CA ILE A 72 -5.37 19.30 6.47
C ILE A 72 -4.15 19.97 7.08
N SER A 73 -4.31 20.83 8.09
CA SER A 73 -3.18 21.45 8.80
C SER A 73 -2.21 20.41 9.35
N ALA A 74 -2.73 19.31 9.92
CA ALA A 74 -1.91 18.20 10.38
C ALA A 74 -1.23 17.42 9.25
N ILE A 75 -1.87 17.27 8.08
CA ILE A 75 -1.23 16.68 6.89
C ILE A 75 -0.14 17.61 6.35
N SER A 76 -0.41 18.91 6.26
CA SER A 76 0.55 19.91 5.82
C SER A 76 1.79 19.94 6.72
N PHE A 77 1.66 19.68 8.02
CA PHE A 77 2.81 19.49 8.90
C PHE A 77 3.66 18.29 8.48
N GLY A 78 3.05 17.12 8.24
CA GLY A 78 3.77 15.94 7.75
C GLY A 78 4.50 16.19 6.43
N VAL A 79 3.82 16.83 5.48
CA VAL A 79 4.42 17.26 4.21
C VAL A 79 5.57 18.25 4.43
N GLY A 80 5.44 19.17 5.40
CA GLY A 80 6.51 20.10 5.76
C GLY A 80 7.74 19.43 6.37
N VAL A 81 7.55 18.41 7.21
CA VAL A 81 8.68 17.63 7.74
C VAL A 81 9.37 16.84 6.62
N ALA A 82 8.60 16.24 5.70
CA ALA A 82 9.16 15.56 4.53
C ALA A 82 9.93 16.54 3.62
N LEU A 83 9.39 17.73 3.40
CA LEU A 83 10.02 18.80 2.63
C LEU A 83 11.35 19.25 3.25
N ILE A 84 11.46 19.33 4.59
CA ILE A 84 12.75 19.62 5.26
C ILE A 84 13.76 18.52 4.94
N GLY A 85 13.34 17.25 5.05
CA GLY A 85 14.18 16.10 4.68
C GLY A 85 14.76 16.24 3.27
N GLN A 86 13.85 16.49 2.31
CA GLN A 86 14.17 16.67 0.90
C GLN A 86 15.04 17.90 0.62
N THR A 87 14.69 19.05 1.18
CA THR A 87 15.35 20.34 0.93
C THR A 87 16.80 20.38 1.41
N TYR A 88 17.10 19.59 2.45
CA TYR A 88 18.41 19.54 3.08
C TYR A 88 19.13 18.20 2.86
N ASN A 89 18.74 17.40 1.85
CA ASN A 89 19.39 16.13 1.50
C ASN A 89 19.67 15.24 2.72
N SER A 90 18.70 15.19 3.63
CA SER A 90 18.76 14.37 4.83
C SER A 90 17.73 13.26 4.71
N HIS A 91 17.87 12.19 5.49
CA HIS A 91 17.01 11.00 5.46
C HIS A 91 15.50 11.33 5.54
N ALA A 92 14.88 11.57 4.38
CA ALA A 92 13.48 11.95 4.23
C ALA A 92 12.54 10.73 4.24
N ASP A 93 13.10 9.53 4.20
CA ASP A 93 12.47 8.21 4.23
C ASP A 93 12.67 7.47 5.56
N SER A 94 13.24 8.15 6.56
CA SER A 94 13.42 7.55 7.87
C SER A 94 12.10 7.39 8.62
N TYR A 95 12.03 6.36 9.46
CA TYR A 95 10.98 6.21 10.47
C TYR A 95 10.78 7.47 11.34
N LEU A 96 11.78 8.36 11.45
CA LEU A 96 11.69 9.61 12.19
C LEU A 96 10.67 10.56 11.59
N LEU A 97 10.53 10.64 10.26
CA LEU A 97 9.50 11.46 9.61
C LEU A 97 8.11 11.10 10.14
N PHE A 98 7.76 9.83 10.08
CA PHE A 98 6.45 9.32 10.51
C PHE A 98 6.29 9.43 12.02
N LEU A 99 7.34 9.24 12.80
CA LEU A 99 7.32 9.39 14.25
C LEU A 99 7.09 10.85 14.69
N ILE A 100 7.81 11.80 14.08
CA ILE A 100 7.65 13.24 14.36
C ILE A 100 6.23 13.68 14.00
N TRP A 101 5.69 13.16 12.89
CA TRP A 101 4.32 13.43 12.48
C TRP A 101 3.28 12.77 13.40
N LEU A 102 3.55 11.56 13.89
CA LEU A 102 2.65 10.81 14.76
C LEU A 102 2.34 11.56 16.07
N VAL A 103 3.35 12.17 16.70
CA VAL A 103 3.23 12.84 18.01
C VAL A 103 2.09 13.88 18.05
N PRO A 104 2.09 14.93 17.20
CA PRO A 104 1.00 15.91 17.20
C PRO A 104 -0.32 15.29 16.78
N VAL A 105 -0.33 14.29 15.89
CA VAL A 105 -1.58 13.63 15.44
C VAL A 105 -2.25 12.84 16.58
N VAL A 106 -1.47 12.15 17.43
CA VAL A 106 -1.99 11.48 18.64
C VAL A 106 -2.61 12.49 19.59
N LEU A 107 -1.93 13.62 19.82
CA LEU A 107 -2.44 14.69 20.68
C LEU A 107 -3.72 15.31 20.10
N LEU A 108 -3.76 15.55 18.79
CA LEU A 108 -4.96 16.01 18.11
C LEU A 108 -6.10 15.00 18.20
N ALA A 109 -5.84 13.70 18.04
CA ALA A 109 -6.84 12.65 18.24
C ALA A 109 -7.44 12.68 19.65
N PHE A 110 -6.59 12.86 20.65
CA PHE A 110 -6.99 12.94 22.06
C PHE A 110 -7.83 14.18 22.35
N PHE A 111 -7.36 15.38 21.99
CA PHE A 111 -8.04 16.64 22.32
C PHE A 111 -9.28 16.91 21.48
N THR A 112 -9.32 16.44 20.23
CA THR A 112 -10.46 16.69 19.33
C THR A 112 -11.47 15.56 19.32
N LYS A 113 -11.06 14.34 19.69
CA LYS A 113 -11.85 13.10 19.52
C LYS A 113 -12.37 12.89 18.09
N TYR A 114 -11.74 13.53 17.10
CA TYR A 114 -12.16 13.46 15.71
C TYR A 114 -11.65 12.16 15.08
N GLN A 115 -12.58 11.35 14.57
CA GLN A 115 -12.30 9.97 14.13
C GLN A 115 -11.13 9.85 13.13
N PRO A 116 -11.00 10.72 12.09
CA PRO A 116 -9.87 10.68 11.16
C PRO A 116 -8.48 10.79 11.80
N PHE A 117 -8.31 11.48 12.93
CA PHE A 117 -7.00 11.54 13.59
C PHE A 117 -6.61 10.19 14.22
N TYR A 118 -7.56 9.37 14.68
CA TYR A 118 -7.24 8.02 15.14
C TYR A 118 -6.82 7.11 13.98
N TRP A 119 -7.44 7.27 12.81
CA TRP A 119 -7.03 6.56 11.60
C TRP A 119 -5.63 6.97 11.14
N LEU A 120 -5.35 8.28 11.13
CA LEU A 120 -4.03 8.80 10.79
C LEU A 120 -2.98 8.38 11.83
N THR A 121 -3.34 8.36 13.13
CA THR A 121 -2.48 7.84 14.20
C THR A 121 -2.06 6.40 13.92
N LEU A 122 -3.03 5.52 13.62
CA LEU A 122 -2.72 4.12 13.32
C LEU A 122 -1.83 4.02 12.08
N LEU A 123 -2.17 4.72 10.99
CA LEU A 123 -1.37 4.72 9.76
C LEU A 123 0.08 5.17 10.01
N LEU A 124 0.29 6.29 10.70
CA LEU A 124 1.62 6.82 10.98
C LEU A 124 2.39 5.90 11.93
N PHE A 125 1.72 5.26 12.89
CA PHE A 125 2.32 4.27 13.77
C PHE A 125 2.81 3.04 13.00
N GLU A 126 1.98 2.49 12.11
CA GLU A 126 2.38 1.35 11.26
C GLU A 126 3.53 1.73 10.31
N LEU A 127 3.48 2.91 9.68
CA LEU A 127 4.57 3.39 8.83
C LEU A 127 5.87 3.60 9.61
N THR A 128 5.78 4.08 10.86
CA THR A 128 6.94 4.23 11.74
C THR A 128 7.57 2.88 12.06
N ILE A 129 6.75 1.86 12.40
CA ILE A 129 7.25 0.50 12.66
C ILE A 129 7.85 -0.09 11.38
N TRP A 130 7.12 -0.02 10.27
CA TRP A 130 7.55 -0.57 8.98
C TRP A 130 8.89 -0.01 8.56
N MET A 131 9.05 1.32 8.51
CA MET A 131 10.31 1.96 8.12
C MET A 131 11.44 1.75 9.13
N LYS A 132 11.11 1.43 10.39
CA LYS A 132 12.13 1.11 11.40
C LYS A 132 12.65 -0.32 11.24
N VAL A 133 11.78 -1.25 10.90
CA VAL A 133 12.12 -2.68 10.73
C VAL A 133 12.64 -2.96 9.32
N TYR A 134 12.09 -2.30 8.31
CA TYR A 134 12.43 -2.46 6.90
C TYR A 134 12.69 -1.07 6.28
N PRO A 135 13.83 -0.44 6.58
CA PRO A 135 14.19 0.85 6.01
C PRO A 135 14.36 0.72 4.50
N THR A 136 14.03 1.78 3.78
CA THR A 136 14.26 1.91 2.35
C THR A 136 15.76 2.00 2.04
N GLY A 137 16.16 1.50 0.87
CA GLY A 137 17.56 1.53 0.41
C GLY A 137 18.48 0.44 0.99
N PHE A 138 18.01 -0.34 1.97
CA PHE A 138 18.82 -1.41 2.61
C PHE A 138 18.01 -2.69 2.85
N TRP A 139 18.62 -3.83 2.56
CA TRP A 139 18.12 -5.13 3.00
C TRP A 139 18.67 -5.43 4.40
N MET A 140 17.80 -5.44 5.41
CA MET A 140 18.19 -5.85 6.76
C MET A 140 18.08 -7.37 6.92
N ASP A 141 19.23 -8.03 7.07
CA ASP A 141 19.29 -9.43 7.46
C ASP A 141 19.21 -9.56 8.98
N TYR A 142 18.00 -9.84 9.45
CA TYR A 142 17.78 -10.19 10.84
C TYR A 142 18.19 -11.65 11.07
N SER A 143 18.94 -11.89 12.15
CA SER A 143 19.05 -13.27 12.66
C SER A 143 17.67 -13.81 13.03
N GLY A 144 17.46 -15.12 12.91
CA GLY A 144 16.15 -15.73 13.20
C GLY A 144 15.61 -15.39 14.60
N THR A 145 16.49 -15.19 15.59
CA THR A 145 16.11 -14.78 16.95
C THR A 145 15.62 -13.35 17.01
N GLN A 146 16.33 -12.42 16.36
CA GLN A 146 15.93 -11.01 16.29
C GLN A 146 14.59 -10.87 15.57
N GLU A 147 14.43 -11.58 14.46
CA GLU A 147 13.18 -11.59 13.71
C GLU A 147 12.02 -12.13 14.55
N ALA A 148 12.21 -13.28 15.22
CA ALA A 148 11.20 -13.82 16.12
C ALA A 148 10.82 -12.84 17.23
N MET A 149 11.79 -12.16 17.85
CA MET A 149 11.53 -11.13 18.86
C MET A 149 10.74 -9.95 18.29
N ILE A 150 11.07 -9.48 17.09
CA ILE A 150 10.35 -8.40 16.40
C ILE A 150 8.90 -8.80 16.16
N TYR A 151 8.64 -9.98 15.58
CA TYR A 151 7.27 -10.45 15.33
C TYR A 151 6.48 -10.70 16.62
N LEU A 152 7.09 -11.27 17.65
CA LEU A 152 6.44 -11.45 18.96
C LEU A 152 6.08 -10.11 19.61
N ALA A 153 6.98 -9.11 19.54
CA ALA A 153 6.71 -7.77 20.03
C ALA A 153 5.56 -7.11 19.24
N MET A 154 5.56 -7.24 17.91
CA MET A 154 4.47 -6.74 17.07
C MET A 154 3.13 -7.41 17.42
N ILE A 155 3.09 -8.74 17.57
CA ILE A 155 1.88 -9.46 17.98
C ILE A 155 1.37 -8.93 19.33
N PHE A 156 2.26 -8.80 20.32
CA PHE A 156 1.90 -8.32 21.64
C PHE A 156 1.34 -6.88 21.61
N VAL A 157 2.05 -5.95 20.99
CA VAL A 157 1.64 -4.54 20.88
C VAL A 157 0.28 -4.42 20.20
N HIS A 158 0.07 -5.12 19.10
CA HIS A 158 -1.19 -5.04 18.35
C HIS A 158 -2.37 -5.70 19.08
N LEU A 159 -2.13 -6.76 19.86
CA LEU A 159 -3.17 -7.32 20.74
C LEU A 159 -3.55 -6.35 21.87
N VAL A 160 -2.56 -5.69 22.49
CA VAL A 160 -2.81 -4.65 23.50
C VAL A 160 -3.61 -3.49 22.88
N LEU A 161 -3.24 -3.04 21.68
CA LEU A 161 -3.97 -2.01 20.94
C LEU A 161 -5.40 -2.46 20.62
N PHE A 162 -5.60 -3.71 20.19
CA PHE A 162 -6.93 -4.27 19.94
C PHE A 162 -7.83 -4.15 21.17
N TYR A 163 -7.37 -4.61 22.33
CA TYR A 163 -8.17 -4.58 23.56
C TYR A 163 -8.43 -3.15 24.05
N THR A 164 -7.42 -2.27 23.99
CA THR A 164 -7.55 -0.86 24.44
C THR A 164 -8.47 -0.03 23.54
N LEU A 165 -8.35 -0.17 22.21
CA LEU A 165 -9.20 0.50 21.23
C LEU A 165 -10.65 0.00 21.33
N LYS A 166 -10.85 -1.31 21.49
CA LYS A 166 -12.18 -1.89 21.72
C LYS A 166 -12.82 -1.34 23.00
N LYS A 167 -12.08 -1.29 24.11
CA LYS A 167 -12.55 -0.71 25.38
C LYS A 167 -12.92 0.78 25.25
N SER A 168 -12.25 1.49 24.35
CA SER A 168 -12.46 2.93 24.09
C SER A 168 -13.58 3.22 23.07
N GLY A 169 -14.32 2.19 22.60
CA GLY A 169 -15.39 2.35 21.62
C GLY A 169 -14.92 2.51 20.17
N LEU A 170 -13.62 2.29 19.90
CA LEU A 170 -12.99 2.40 18.57
C LEU A 170 -12.86 1.02 17.90
N GLU A 171 -13.93 0.23 17.91
CA GLU A 171 -13.93 -1.18 17.50
C GLU A 171 -13.36 -1.42 16.09
N LYS A 172 -13.65 -0.52 15.13
CA LYS A 172 -13.16 -0.64 13.75
C LYS A 172 -11.64 -0.62 13.66
N LEU A 173 -10.98 0.25 14.42
CA LEU A 173 -9.52 0.32 14.50
C LEU A 173 -8.98 -0.89 15.25
N GLY A 174 -9.67 -1.31 16.32
CA GLY A 174 -9.36 -2.56 17.01
C GLY A 174 -9.31 -3.75 16.05
N PHE A 175 -10.32 -3.93 15.20
CA PHE A 175 -10.32 -5.04 14.24
C PHE A 175 -9.14 -4.99 13.26
N ILE A 176 -8.64 -3.81 12.88
CA ILE A 176 -7.45 -3.70 12.03
C ILE A 176 -6.20 -4.13 12.80
N THR A 177 -6.03 -3.66 14.04
CA THR A 177 -4.90 -4.12 14.87
C THR A 177 -4.95 -5.64 15.13
N LEU A 178 -6.14 -6.23 15.24
CA LEU A 178 -6.28 -7.69 15.32
C LEU A 178 -5.86 -8.39 14.02
N ILE A 179 -6.23 -7.85 12.85
CA ILE A 179 -5.79 -8.35 11.55
C ILE A 179 -4.26 -8.30 11.45
N ILE A 180 -3.63 -7.19 11.86
CA ILE A 180 -2.17 -7.05 11.86
C ILE A 180 -1.53 -8.08 12.82
N ALA A 181 -2.06 -8.25 14.03
CA ALA A 181 -1.55 -9.26 14.97
C ALA A 181 -1.62 -10.68 14.40
N GLN A 182 -2.72 -11.03 13.72
CA GLN A 182 -2.86 -12.34 13.07
C GLN A 182 -1.95 -12.49 11.86
N TYR A 183 -1.73 -11.42 11.09
CA TYR A 183 -0.78 -11.40 9.99
C TYR A 183 0.65 -11.63 10.47
N CYS A 184 1.10 -10.91 11.51
CA CYS A 184 2.40 -11.12 12.13
C CYS A 184 2.57 -12.54 12.68
N SER A 185 1.50 -13.10 13.29
CA SER A 185 1.50 -14.49 13.76
C SER A 185 1.69 -15.47 12.61
N LEU A 186 0.98 -15.27 11.50
CA LEU A 186 1.06 -16.14 10.33
C LEU A 186 2.41 -16.03 9.62
N PHE A 187 2.98 -14.82 9.52
CA PHE A 187 4.30 -14.64 8.92
C PHE A 187 5.37 -15.38 9.71
N LEU A 188 5.39 -15.23 11.04
CA LEU A 188 6.32 -15.91 11.93
C LEU A 188 6.21 -17.44 11.82
N LEU A 189 4.98 -17.98 11.85
CA LEU A 189 4.73 -19.42 11.83
C LEU A 189 4.89 -20.05 10.44
N ASN A 190 4.60 -19.34 9.35
CA ASN A 190 4.74 -19.90 8.01
C ASN A 190 6.20 -19.82 7.52
N LYS A 191 6.97 -18.81 7.95
CA LYS A 191 8.41 -18.74 7.67
C LYS A 191 9.18 -19.89 8.31
N HIS A 192 8.74 -20.33 9.49
CA HIS A 192 9.22 -21.54 10.14
C HIS A 192 8.15 -22.62 10.06
N SER A 193 7.82 -23.05 8.85
CA SER A 193 6.69 -23.96 8.64
C SER A 193 6.83 -25.27 9.42
N ILE A 194 5.71 -25.95 9.65
CA ILE A 194 5.73 -27.27 10.32
C ILE A 194 6.66 -28.23 9.56
N TYR A 195 6.62 -28.23 8.23
CA TYR A 195 7.50 -29.09 7.43
C TYR A 195 8.98 -28.78 7.69
N ASP A 196 9.37 -27.51 7.58
CA ASP A 196 10.78 -27.08 7.70
C ASP A 196 11.35 -27.37 9.10
N ILE A 197 10.53 -27.18 10.14
CA ILE A 197 10.92 -27.48 11.53
C ILE A 197 11.33 -28.94 11.70
N PHE A 198 10.64 -29.87 11.02
CA PHE A 198 10.86 -31.32 11.14
C PHE A 198 11.86 -31.86 10.11
N SER A 199 11.96 -31.25 8.93
CA SER A 199 12.90 -31.66 7.88
C SER A 199 14.33 -31.19 8.16
N ASP A 200 14.51 -29.99 8.71
CA ASP A 200 15.80 -29.42 9.09
C ASP A 200 15.81 -29.04 10.57
N PHE A 201 15.96 -30.06 11.43
CA PHE A 201 15.83 -29.88 12.86
C PHE A 201 17.03 -29.12 13.46
N SER A 202 16.75 -27.94 14.01
CA SER A 202 17.73 -27.04 14.61
C SER A 202 17.48 -26.84 16.12
N SER A 203 18.40 -26.16 16.80
CA SER A 203 18.24 -25.79 18.21
C SER A 203 17.00 -24.92 18.48
N TRP A 204 16.50 -24.21 17.47
CA TRP A 204 15.30 -23.38 17.55
C TRP A 204 14.01 -24.10 17.13
N SER A 205 14.10 -25.32 16.56
CA SER A 205 12.92 -26.09 16.13
C SER A 205 11.93 -26.35 17.26
N LEU A 206 12.42 -26.63 18.49
CA LEU A 206 11.54 -26.80 19.65
C LEU A 206 10.77 -25.52 20.01
N PHE A 207 11.45 -24.38 19.97
CA PHE A 207 10.84 -23.08 20.25
C PHE A 207 9.70 -22.78 19.27
N TYR A 208 9.94 -22.95 17.96
CA TYR A 208 8.90 -22.73 16.94
C TYR A 208 7.78 -23.76 17.04
N THR A 209 8.09 -25.04 17.33
CA THR A 209 7.07 -26.07 17.59
C THR A 209 6.12 -25.66 18.71
N VAL A 210 6.65 -25.11 19.81
CA VAL A 210 5.84 -24.59 20.91
C VAL A 210 4.96 -23.43 20.46
N LEU A 211 5.47 -22.49 19.64
CA LEU A 211 4.66 -21.40 19.09
C LEU A 211 3.52 -21.90 18.20
N HIS A 212 3.75 -22.89 17.34
CA HIS A 212 2.69 -23.56 16.57
C HIS A 212 1.65 -24.19 17.50
N GLY A 213 2.09 -24.92 18.52
CA GLY A 213 1.22 -25.53 19.52
C GLY A 213 0.35 -24.50 20.25
N ILE A 214 0.94 -23.38 20.68
CA ILE A 214 0.23 -22.26 21.31
C ILE A 214 -0.81 -21.67 20.36
N TYR A 215 -0.47 -21.42 19.10
CA TYR A 215 -1.40 -20.84 18.13
C TYR A 215 -2.58 -21.79 17.83
N ILE A 216 -2.31 -23.08 17.61
CA ILE A 216 -3.36 -24.09 17.40
C ILE A 216 -4.26 -24.22 18.63
N ALA A 217 -3.67 -24.30 19.83
CA ALA A 217 -4.40 -24.38 21.09
C ALA A 217 -5.27 -23.13 21.28
N PHE A 218 -4.72 -21.94 21.03
CA PHE A 218 -5.45 -20.68 21.09
C PHE A 218 -6.68 -20.71 20.17
N ILE A 219 -6.51 -21.09 18.90
CA ILE A 219 -7.64 -21.17 17.96
C ILE A 219 -8.68 -22.20 18.40
N PHE A 220 -8.25 -23.36 18.90
CA PHE A 220 -9.15 -24.39 19.42
C PHE A 220 -9.97 -23.90 20.61
N PHE A 221 -9.32 -23.31 21.62
CA PHE A 221 -9.99 -22.76 22.80
C PHE A 221 -10.88 -21.57 22.45
N PHE A 222 -10.40 -20.69 21.57
CA PHE A 222 -11.16 -19.58 21.02
C PHE A 222 -12.43 -20.11 20.37
N TRP A 223 -12.33 -21.03 19.41
CA TRP A 223 -13.48 -21.62 18.72
C TRP A 223 -14.49 -22.24 19.69
N ARG A 224 -14.02 -23.05 20.65
CA ARG A 224 -14.89 -23.72 21.63
C ARG A 224 -15.67 -22.73 22.49
N ARG A 225 -15.04 -21.64 22.93
CA ARG A 225 -15.70 -20.58 23.69
C ARG A 225 -16.66 -19.77 22.81
N PHE A 226 -16.23 -19.45 21.59
CA PHE A 226 -16.89 -18.48 20.74
C PHE A 226 -18.09 -19.00 19.98
N ILE A 227 -18.14 -20.30 19.67
CA ILE A 227 -19.29 -20.90 18.97
C ILE A 227 -20.60 -20.72 19.76
N ASN A 228 -20.49 -20.61 21.09
CA ASN A 228 -21.60 -20.35 22.01
C ASN A 228 -21.98 -18.86 22.10
N GLU A 229 -21.07 -17.94 21.80
CA GLU A 229 -21.26 -16.49 21.93
C GLU A 229 -21.20 -15.71 20.60
N ARG A 230 -21.26 -16.41 19.46
CA ARG A 230 -21.10 -15.89 18.09
C ARG A 230 -21.83 -14.57 17.76
N LYS A 231 -22.95 -14.29 18.43
CA LYS A 231 -23.72 -13.05 18.26
C LYS A 231 -22.98 -11.80 18.76
N LYS A 232 -22.13 -11.94 19.77
CA LYS A 232 -21.48 -10.82 20.45
C LYS A 232 -20.26 -10.29 19.67
N HIS A 233 -19.53 -11.15 18.96
CA HIS A 233 -18.22 -10.78 18.41
C HIS A 233 -17.92 -11.35 16.99
N PRO A 234 -18.82 -11.15 16.03
CA PRO A 234 -18.77 -11.80 14.72
C PRO A 234 -17.51 -11.52 13.87
N VAL A 235 -16.95 -10.31 13.98
CA VAL A 235 -15.80 -9.90 13.17
C VAL A 235 -14.52 -10.57 13.66
N GLU A 236 -14.33 -10.66 14.98
CA GLU A 236 -13.18 -11.35 15.60
C GLU A 236 -13.12 -12.81 15.17
N MET A 237 -14.27 -13.49 15.18
CA MET A 237 -14.38 -14.86 14.67
C MET A 237 -14.00 -14.96 13.19
N ALA A 238 -14.49 -14.04 12.36
CA ALA A 238 -14.17 -14.05 10.94
C ALA A 238 -12.66 -13.83 10.69
N VAL A 239 -12.03 -12.92 11.45
CA VAL A 239 -10.59 -12.66 11.36
C VAL A 239 -9.78 -13.89 11.77
N HIS A 240 -10.01 -14.45 12.97
CA HIS A 240 -9.27 -15.63 13.42
C HIS A 240 -9.44 -16.83 12.50
N LEU A 241 -10.66 -17.07 12.00
CA LEU A 241 -10.89 -18.18 11.06
C LEU A 241 -10.25 -17.97 9.71
N LEU A 242 -10.20 -16.73 9.21
CA LEU A 242 -9.57 -16.42 7.94
C LEU A 242 -8.07 -16.73 8.04
N PHE A 243 -7.39 -16.17 9.04
CA PHE A 243 -5.96 -16.36 9.23
C PHE A 243 -5.60 -17.79 9.59
N PHE A 244 -6.40 -18.46 10.43
CA PHE A 244 -6.21 -19.89 10.68
C PHE A 244 -6.43 -20.75 9.44
N GLY A 245 -7.40 -20.38 8.59
CA GLY A 245 -7.60 -21.00 7.28
C GLY A 245 -6.36 -20.87 6.41
N VAL A 246 -5.81 -19.65 6.25
CA VAL A 246 -4.58 -19.43 5.47
C VAL A 246 -3.39 -20.20 6.06
N TYR A 247 -3.26 -20.23 7.39
CA TYR A 247 -2.22 -20.98 8.09
C TYR A 247 -2.28 -22.49 7.82
N ILE A 248 -3.47 -23.09 7.95
CA ILE A 248 -3.67 -24.53 7.63
C ILE A 248 -3.38 -24.77 6.17
N ILE A 249 -3.92 -23.94 5.28
CA ILE A 249 -3.76 -24.12 3.83
C ILE A 249 -2.28 -24.12 3.47
N TYR A 250 -1.52 -23.12 3.94
CA TYR A 250 -0.10 -23.04 3.67
C TYR A 250 0.65 -24.28 4.17
N ASN A 251 0.50 -24.64 5.45
CA ASN A 251 1.24 -25.77 6.02
C ASN A 251 0.81 -27.11 5.43
N ALA A 252 -0.50 -27.35 5.25
CA ALA A 252 -1.00 -28.58 4.66
C ALA A 252 -0.55 -28.71 3.20
N PHE A 253 -0.61 -27.63 2.42
CA PHE A 253 -0.21 -27.63 1.01
C PHE A 253 1.31 -27.77 0.86
N LEU A 254 2.10 -27.12 1.72
CA LEU A 254 3.56 -27.25 1.72
C LEU A 254 3.97 -28.68 2.07
N ILE A 255 3.48 -29.24 3.19
CA ILE A 255 3.72 -30.64 3.57
C ILE A 255 3.31 -31.56 2.42
N TYR A 256 2.14 -31.32 1.84
CA TYR A 256 1.61 -32.11 0.75
C TYR A 256 2.53 -32.11 -0.48
N ILE A 257 2.95 -30.93 -0.95
CA ILE A 257 3.85 -30.85 -2.11
C ILE A 257 5.19 -31.49 -1.80
N THR A 258 5.79 -31.21 -0.63
CA THR A 258 7.14 -31.68 -0.35
C THR A 258 7.21 -33.17 -0.02
N VAL A 259 6.18 -33.74 0.63
CA VAL A 259 6.13 -35.18 0.94
C VAL A 259 5.82 -36.02 -0.29
N PHE A 260 4.87 -35.57 -1.11
CA PHE A 260 4.43 -36.36 -2.27
C PHE A 260 5.24 -36.06 -3.54
N GLY A 261 5.98 -34.94 -3.58
CA GLY A 261 6.88 -34.58 -4.68
C GLY A 261 6.21 -34.70 -6.04
N ASP A 262 6.79 -35.51 -6.93
CA ASP A 262 6.23 -35.74 -8.25
C ASP A 262 4.90 -36.49 -8.21
N THR A 263 4.56 -37.25 -7.16
CA THR A 263 3.28 -37.99 -7.06
C THR A 263 2.08 -37.13 -6.67
N VAL A 264 2.30 -35.82 -6.43
CA VAL A 264 1.29 -34.82 -6.08
C VAL A 264 0.10 -34.79 -7.05
N PHE A 265 0.27 -35.19 -8.31
CA PHE A 265 -0.85 -35.25 -9.25
C PHE A 265 -1.84 -36.38 -8.90
N PHE A 266 -1.36 -37.55 -8.47
CA PHE A 266 -2.23 -38.68 -8.11
C PHE A 266 -2.92 -38.44 -6.76
N THR A 267 -2.15 -37.97 -5.77
CA THR A 267 -2.67 -37.71 -4.43
C THR A 267 -3.55 -36.47 -4.37
N GLY A 268 -3.50 -35.62 -5.41
CA GLY A 268 -4.21 -34.34 -5.44
C GLY A 268 -5.71 -34.52 -5.61
N PHE A 269 -6.09 -35.54 -6.39
CA PHE A 269 -7.48 -35.98 -6.51
C PHE A 269 -8.03 -36.51 -5.18
N LEU A 270 -7.23 -37.29 -4.43
CA LEU A 270 -7.62 -37.76 -3.09
C LEU A 270 -7.79 -36.60 -2.12
N LEU A 271 -6.88 -35.62 -2.15
CA LEU A 271 -6.99 -34.41 -1.35
C LEU A 271 -8.23 -33.60 -1.72
N LEU A 272 -8.56 -33.48 -3.01
CA LEU A 272 -9.76 -32.79 -3.47
C LEU A 272 -11.04 -33.50 -2.99
N ILE A 273 -11.09 -34.83 -3.06
CA ILE A 273 -12.19 -35.64 -2.52
C ILE A 273 -12.31 -35.43 -1.00
N ALA A 274 -11.20 -35.43 -0.28
CA ALA A 274 -11.18 -35.20 1.17
C ALA A 274 -11.70 -33.80 1.52
N VAL A 275 -11.27 -32.76 0.79
CA VAL A 275 -11.76 -31.37 0.97
C VAL A 275 -13.25 -31.27 0.67
N PHE A 276 -13.74 -31.93 -0.38
CA PHE A 276 -15.17 -31.96 -0.68
C PHE A 276 -15.96 -32.70 0.39
N GLY A 277 -15.54 -33.88 0.82
CA GLY A 277 -16.18 -34.63 1.91
C GLY A 277 -16.21 -33.83 3.22
N PHE A 278 -15.08 -33.20 3.58
CA PHE A 278 -14.98 -32.30 4.72
C PHE A 278 -15.91 -31.10 4.58
N SER A 279 -15.99 -30.48 3.41
CA SER A 279 -16.87 -29.35 3.15
C SER A 279 -18.34 -29.70 3.35
N VAL A 280 -18.77 -30.88 2.88
CA VAL A 280 -20.14 -31.37 3.07
C VAL A 280 -20.42 -31.58 4.55
N TYR A 281 -19.51 -32.26 5.27
CA TYR A 281 -19.65 -32.51 6.71
C TYR A 281 -19.77 -31.20 7.51
N VAL A 282 -18.87 -30.24 7.27
CA VAL A 282 -18.85 -28.94 7.96
C VAL A 282 -20.11 -28.15 7.66
N LEU A 283 -20.50 -28.03 6.39
CA LEU A 283 -21.68 -27.25 6.00
C LEU A 283 -22.98 -27.87 6.53
N GLN A 284 -23.09 -29.20 6.58
CA GLN A 284 -24.21 -29.88 7.22
C GLN A 284 -24.26 -29.62 8.74
N LYS A 285 -23.11 -29.68 9.41
CA LYS A 285 -23.02 -29.41 10.85
C LYS A 285 -23.36 -27.96 11.18
N LEU A 286 -22.91 -27.01 10.36
CA LEU A 286 -23.26 -25.59 10.47
C LEU A 286 -24.75 -25.35 10.21
N ALA A 287 -25.35 -26.05 9.24
CA ALA A 287 -26.79 -25.96 8.98
C ALA A 287 -27.60 -26.44 10.19
N LYS A 288 -27.23 -27.57 10.81
CA LYS A 288 -27.92 -28.17 11.97
C LYS A 288 -27.82 -27.34 13.26
N THR A 289 -26.72 -26.61 13.46
CA THR A 289 -26.47 -25.81 14.69
C THR A 289 -27.16 -24.44 14.71
N THR A 290 -28.09 -24.20 13.78
CA THR A 290 -28.79 -22.92 13.61
C THR A 290 -30.06 -22.88 14.46
N LYS A 291 -30.01 -22.30 15.66
CA LYS A 291 -31.22 -21.93 16.41
C LYS A 291 -31.98 -20.82 15.65
N GLU A 292 -33.30 -20.79 15.78
CA GLU A 292 -34.19 -19.94 14.97
C GLU A 292 -33.88 -18.43 15.08
N SER A 293 -33.35 -17.99 16.23
CA SER A 293 -32.93 -16.61 16.50
C SER A 293 -31.52 -16.25 16.01
N ASP A 294 -30.76 -17.19 15.40
CA ASP A 294 -29.36 -17.01 14.94
C ASP A 294 -29.20 -16.98 13.41
N LYS A 295 -30.31 -16.98 12.65
CA LYS A 295 -30.33 -17.17 11.19
C LYS A 295 -29.40 -16.23 10.41
N LYS A 296 -29.17 -14.99 10.87
CA LYS A 296 -28.29 -14.02 10.18
C LYS A 296 -26.81 -14.40 10.27
N TRP A 297 -26.32 -14.70 11.47
CA TRP A 297 -24.89 -15.02 11.70
C TRP A 297 -24.52 -16.40 11.20
N SER A 298 -25.42 -17.38 11.37
CA SER A 298 -25.26 -18.69 10.73
C SER A 298 -25.13 -18.56 9.21
N ARG A 299 -25.92 -17.69 8.57
CA ARG A 299 -25.83 -17.44 7.12
C ARG A 299 -24.50 -16.81 6.70
N TYR A 300 -23.94 -15.87 7.47
CA TYR A 300 -22.63 -15.29 7.16
C TYR A 300 -21.51 -16.32 7.34
N THR A 301 -21.52 -17.04 8.46
CA THR A 301 -20.56 -18.11 8.76
C THR A 301 -20.59 -19.18 7.66
N TYR A 302 -21.78 -19.63 7.28
CA TYR A 302 -21.98 -20.56 6.17
C TYR A 302 -21.36 -20.04 4.86
N LYS A 303 -21.67 -18.79 4.47
CA LYS A 303 -21.12 -18.20 3.23
C LYS A 303 -19.61 -18.04 3.28
N PHE A 304 -19.06 -17.71 4.44
CA PHE A 304 -17.63 -17.57 4.65
C PHE A 304 -16.90 -18.91 4.45
N PHE A 305 -17.37 -19.98 5.10
CA PHE A 305 -16.82 -21.32 4.90
C PHE A 305 -17.00 -21.82 3.47
N VAL A 306 -18.16 -21.56 2.83
CA VAL A 306 -18.34 -21.88 1.41
C VAL A 306 -17.26 -21.19 0.57
N GLY A 307 -17.01 -19.90 0.79
CA GLY A 307 -15.99 -19.13 0.07
C GLY A 307 -14.59 -19.70 0.26
N ILE A 308 -14.13 -19.88 1.51
CA ILE A 308 -12.79 -20.40 1.81
C ILE A 308 -12.60 -21.82 1.27
N LEU A 309 -13.56 -22.71 1.51
CA LEU A 309 -13.45 -24.09 1.05
C LEU A 309 -13.51 -24.18 -0.47
N SER A 310 -14.32 -23.34 -1.14
CA SER A 310 -14.32 -23.27 -2.60
C SER A 310 -13.00 -22.75 -3.16
N PHE A 311 -12.42 -21.72 -2.52
CA PHE A 311 -11.13 -21.15 -2.92
C PHE A 311 -10.00 -22.18 -2.77
N LEU A 312 -9.93 -22.85 -1.62
CA LEU A 312 -8.96 -23.91 -1.35
C LEU A 312 -9.11 -25.06 -2.34
N ALA A 313 -10.33 -25.57 -2.52
CA ALA A 313 -10.58 -26.67 -3.44
C ALA A 313 -10.27 -26.26 -4.90
N THR A 314 -10.47 -25.00 -5.28
CA THR A 314 -10.07 -24.48 -6.60
C THR A 314 -8.55 -24.44 -6.76
N ILE A 315 -7.78 -24.00 -5.77
CA ILE A 315 -6.30 -24.03 -5.85
C ILE A 315 -5.81 -25.47 -6.02
N ILE A 316 -6.32 -26.39 -5.18
CA ILE A 316 -5.95 -27.81 -5.25
C ILE A 316 -6.37 -28.41 -6.60
N ALA A 317 -7.58 -28.10 -7.08
CA ALA A 317 -8.08 -28.59 -8.36
C ALA A 317 -7.23 -28.07 -9.53
N ILE A 318 -6.92 -26.77 -9.58
CA ILE A 318 -6.08 -26.19 -10.63
C ILE A 318 -4.68 -26.82 -10.62
N ALA A 319 -4.04 -26.92 -9.44
CA ALA A 319 -2.72 -27.52 -9.33
C ALA A 319 -2.73 -29.00 -9.75
N SER A 320 -3.62 -29.81 -9.17
CA SER A 320 -3.64 -31.27 -9.40
C SER A 320 -4.04 -31.61 -10.84
N ILE A 321 -5.09 -30.98 -11.36
CA ILE A 321 -5.59 -31.23 -12.72
C ILE A 321 -4.60 -30.66 -13.75
N GLY A 322 -4.01 -29.50 -13.48
CA GLY A 322 -3.01 -28.89 -14.36
C GLY A 322 -1.74 -29.72 -14.47
N SER A 323 -1.21 -30.20 -13.34
CA SER A 323 -0.08 -31.13 -13.31
C SER A 323 -0.40 -32.46 -13.98
N PHE A 324 -1.60 -33.01 -13.75
CA PHE A 324 -2.02 -34.24 -14.41
C PHE A 324 -2.12 -34.10 -15.94
N ALA A 325 -2.65 -32.97 -16.41
CA ALA A 325 -2.68 -32.63 -17.83
C ALA A 325 -1.28 -32.50 -18.43
N ALA A 326 -0.36 -31.82 -17.74
CA ALA A 326 1.03 -31.70 -18.17
C ALA A 326 1.73 -33.06 -18.32
N LEU A 327 1.44 -34.00 -17.41
CA LEU A 327 2.01 -35.35 -17.45
C LEU A 327 1.44 -36.21 -18.57
N LEU A 328 0.11 -36.19 -18.75
CA LEU A 328 -0.54 -37.00 -19.78
C LEU A 328 -0.19 -36.55 -21.19
N PHE A 329 -0.08 -35.24 -21.40
CA PHE A 329 -0.01 -34.66 -22.74
C PHE A 329 1.31 -34.00 -23.08
N SER A 330 2.27 -33.95 -22.14
CA SER A 330 3.53 -33.19 -22.22
C SER A 330 3.32 -31.69 -22.48
N PHE A 331 4.35 -30.88 -22.24
CA PHE A 331 4.27 -29.44 -22.53
C PHE A 331 4.15 -29.21 -24.04
N GLY A 332 3.14 -28.45 -24.47
CA GLY A 332 2.87 -28.13 -25.88
C GLY A 332 1.38 -28.19 -26.21
N ASP A 333 1.06 -28.53 -27.46
CA ASP A 333 -0.32 -28.50 -27.98
C ASP A 333 -1.27 -29.44 -27.22
N GLY A 334 -0.80 -30.63 -26.85
CA GLY A 334 -1.61 -31.60 -26.11
C GLY A 334 -2.08 -31.03 -24.76
N MET A 335 -1.18 -30.39 -24.00
CA MET A 335 -1.52 -29.74 -22.74
C MET A 335 -2.47 -28.55 -22.96
N MET A 336 -2.24 -27.75 -24.00
CA MET A 336 -3.11 -26.64 -24.37
C MET A 336 -4.56 -27.11 -24.62
N TYR A 337 -4.78 -28.09 -25.51
CA TYR A 337 -6.13 -28.59 -25.81
C TYR A 337 -6.76 -29.37 -24.65
N SER A 338 -5.94 -29.96 -23.77
CA SER A 338 -6.44 -30.55 -22.52
C SER A 338 -7.08 -29.49 -21.63
N PHE A 339 -6.49 -28.30 -21.50
CA PHE A 339 -7.06 -27.20 -20.72
C PHE A 339 -8.39 -26.72 -21.27
N PHE A 340 -8.54 -26.64 -22.60
CA PHE A 340 -9.83 -26.35 -23.22
C PHE A 340 -10.88 -27.40 -22.84
N THR A 341 -10.54 -28.69 -23.01
CA THR A 341 -11.44 -29.81 -22.76
C THR A 341 -11.86 -29.86 -21.28
N ILE A 342 -10.88 -29.81 -20.38
CA ILE A 342 -11.09 -29.79 -18.92
C ILE A 342 -11.94 -28.58 -18.53
N GLY A 343 -11.64 -27.41 -19.09
CA GLY A 343 -12.37 -26.17 -18.84
C GLY A 343 -13.85 -26.28 -19.19
N ALA A 344 -14.14 -26.77 -20.40
CA ALA A 344 -15.49 -26.99 -20.90
C ALA A 344 -16.26 -28.03 -20.08
N VAL A 345 -15.63 -29.18 -19.78
CA VAL A 345 -16.22 -30.25 -18.97
C VAL A 345 -16.54 -29.77 -17.56
N CYS A 346 -15.62 -29.06 -16.90
CA CYS A 346 -15.85 -28.51 -15.56
C CYS A 346 -17.06 -27.58 -15.51
N ILE A 347 -17.18 -26.67 -16.49
CA ILE A 347 -18.34 -25.76 -16.57
C ILE A 347 -19.62 -26.56 -16.81
N ALA A 348 -19.63 -27.50 -17.75
CA ALA A 348 -20.79 -28.33 -18.05
C ALA A 348 -21.25 -29.16 -16.83
N CYS A 349 -20.32 -29.87 -16.18
CA CYS A 349 -20.59 -30.65 -14.98
C CYS A 349 -21.09 -29.80 -13.81
N SER A 350 -20.63 -28.55 -13.69
CA SER A 350 -21.09 -27.66 -12.62
C SER A 350 -22.60 -27.39 -12.65
N PHE A 351 -23.24 -27.47 -13.83
CA PHE A 351 -24.68 -27.30 -13.98
C PHE A 351 -25.49 -28.53 -13.56
N ALA A 352 -24.87 -29.72 -13.58
CA ALA A 352 -25.50 -30.94 -13.06
C ALA A 352 -25.61 -30.92 -11.52
N VAL A 353 -24.72 -30.18 -10.84
CA VAL A 353 -24.70 -30.10 -9.37
C VAL A 353 -25.76 -29.11 -8.86
N LYS A 354 -26.94 -29.61 -8.47
CA LYS A 354 -28.05 -28.77 -7.96
C LYS A 354 -28.20 -28.76 -6.42
N SER A 355 -27.52 -29.66 -5.71
CA SER A 355 -27.67 -29.81 -4.25
C SER A 355 -27.02 -28.65 -3.49
N LYS A 356 -27.75 -28.06 -2.52
CA LYS A 356 -27.22 -26.99 -1.64
C LYS A 356 -26.01 -27.44 -0.83
N ASN A 357 -25.90 -28.74 -0.51
CA ASN A 357 -24.80 -29.30 0.26
C ASN A 357 -23.51 -29.42 -0.58
N LEU A 358 -23.62 -29.43 -1.91
CA LEU A 358 -22.50 -29.52 -2.85
C LEU A 358 -22.16 -28.17 -3.47
N ILE A 359 -22.53 -27.07 -2.81
CA ILE A 359 -22.26 -25.71 -3.31
C ILE A 359 -20.76 -25.46 -3.49
N VAL A 360 -19.90 -26.04 -2.63
CA VAL A 360 -18.44 -25.93 -2.74
C VAL A 360 -17.97 -26.62 -4.02
N VAL A 361 -18.40 -27.86 -4.27
CA VAL A 361 -18.08 -28.61 -5.49
C VAL A 361 -18.50 -27.84 -6.74
N GLN A 362 -19.74 -27.32 -6.76
CA GLN A 362 -20.25 -26.54 -7.88
C GLN A 362 -19.39 -25.30 -8.16
N LEU A 363 -19.08 -24.51 -7.12
CA LEU A 363 -18.26 -23.30 -7.26
C LEU A 363 -16.84 -23.64 -7.71
N THR A 364 -16.24 -24.70 -7.14
CA THR A 364 -14.92 -25.17 -7.51
C THR A 364 -14.87 -25.56 -8.98
N MET A 365 -15.85 -26.32 -9.48
CA MET A 365 -15.94 -26.68 -10.90
C MET A 365 -16.09 -25.44 -11.80
N GLN A 366 -16.93 -24.47 -11.42
CA GLN A 366 -17.12 -23.25 -12.21
C GLN A 366 -15.84 -22.43 -12.32
N ILE A 367 -15.19 -22.13 -11.20
CA ILE A 367 -14.00 -21.28 -11.17
C ILE A 367 -12.82 -21.99 -11.83
N THR A 368 -12.64 -23.29 -11.55
CA THR A 368 -11.58 -24.11 -12.18
C THR A 368 -11.79 -24.19 -13.69
N GLY A 369 -13.02 -24.37 -14.15
CA GLY A 369 -13.33 -24.41 -15.57
C GLY A 369 -13.05 -23.08 -16.28
N ILE A 370 -13.42 -21.95 -15.66
CA ILE A 370 -13.06 -20.62 -16.16
C ILE A 370 -11.54 -20.45 -16.22
N ALA A 371 -10.81 -20.82 -15.17
CA ALA A 371 -9.37 -20.68 -15.10
C ALA A 371 -8.65 -21.48 -16.20
N PHE A 372 -9.04 -22.74 -16.43
CA PHE A 372 -8.45 -23.55 -17.50
C PHE A 372 -8.77 -23.02 -18.91
N LEU A 373 -9.95 -22.42 -19.12
CA LEU A 373 -10.24 -21.74 -20.39
C LEU A 373 -9.34 -20.52 -20.59
N PHE A 374 -9.02 -19.75 -19.54
CA PHE A 374 -8.03 -18.69 -19.63
C PHE A 374 -6.62 -19.23 -19.89
N PHE A 375 -6.19 -20.30 -19.21
CA PHE A 375 -4.89 -20.94 -19.49
C PHE A 375 -4.78 -21.43 -20.93
N PHE A 376 -5.85 -22.03 -21.47
CA PHE A 376 -5.93 -22.37 -22.88
C PHE A 376 -5.72 -21.14 -23.78
N ALA A 377 -6.43 -20.05 -23.53
CA ALA A 377 -6.32 -18.83 -24.34
C ALA A 377 -4.92 -18.19 -24.28
N TYR A 378 -4.34 -18.11 -23.09
CA TYR A 378 -2.98 -17.57 -22.92
C TYR A 378 -1.91 -18.45 -23.54
N MET A 379 -2.03 -19.78 -23.42
CA MET A 379 -1.08 -20.70 -24.06
C MET A 379 -1.19 -20.68 -25.58
N HIS A 380 -2.40 -20.56 -26.12
CA HIS A 380 -2.61 -20.51 -27.56
C HIS A 380 -2.13 -19.18 -28.16
N GLY A 381 -2.21 -18.08 -27.41
CA GLY A 381 -1.65 -16.78 -27.78
C GLY A 381 -2.37 -16.02 -28.91
N GLN A 382 -3.44 -16.58 -29.49
CA GLN A 382 -4.18 -15.95 -30.59
C GLN A 382 -5.30 -15.03 -30.08
N MET A 383 -5.39 -13.81 -30.60
CA MET A 383 -6.36 -12.81 -30.12
C MET A 383 -7.83 -13.26 -30.22
N TRP A 384 -8.18 -13.99 -31.28
CA TRP A 384 -9.57 -14.36 -31.57
C TRP A 384 -10.14 -15.32 -30.52
N ILE A 385 -9.30 -16.04 -29.79
CA ILE A 385 -9.71 -16.94 -28.71
C ILE A 385 -10.22 -16.16 -27.51
N PHE A 386 -9.57 -15.05 -27.16
CA PHE A 386 -10.07 -14.18 -26.10
C PHE A 386 -11.42 -13.58 -26.47
N TRP A 387 -11.63 -13.21 -27.73
CA TRP A 387 -12.93 -12.78 -28.25
C TRP A 387 -13.99 -13.89 -28.17
N LEU A 388 -13.64 -15.12 -28.56
CA LEU A 388 -14.53 -16.28 -28.46
C LEU A 388 -14.93 -16.56 -27.00
N LEU A 389 -13.98 -16.49 -26.06
CA LEU A 389 -14.24 -16.65 -24.64
C LEU A 389 -15.13 -15.54 -24.09
N ALA A 390 -14.86 -14.29 -24.48
CA ALA A 390 -15.69 -13.15 -24.10
C ALA A 390 -17.15 -13.36 -24.53
N VAL A 391 -17.39 -13.69 -25.80
CA VAL A 391 -18.75 -13.95 -26.32
C VAL A 391 -19.40 -15.12 -25.57
N SER A 392 -18.65 -16.21 -25.39
CA SER A 392 -19.15 -17.42 -24.69
C SER A 392 -19.56 -17.12 -23.25
N PHE A 393 -18.75 -16.35 -22.51
CA PHE A 393 -19.07 -15.94 -21.14
C PHE A 393 -20.19 -14.89 -21.06
N ILE A 394 -20.34 -14.00 -22.06
CA ILE A 394 -21.51 -13.09 -22.16
C ILE A 394 -22.79 -13.91 -22.31
N VAL A 395 -22.80 -14.91 -23.21
CA VAL A 395 -23.95 -15.80 -23.42
C VAL A 395 -24.27 -16.55 -22.13
N LEU A 396 -23.28 -17.15 -21.46
CA LEU A 396 -23.48 -17.84 -20.18
C LEU A 396 -23.99 -16.88 -19.09
N SER A 397 -23.49 -15.64 -19.03
CA SER A 397 -23.98 -14.62 -18.11
C SER A 397 -25.46 -14.32 -18.34
N PHE A 398 -25.91 -14.22 -19.60
CA PHE A 398 -27.30 -13.99 -19.93
C PHE A 398 -28.20 -15.19 -19.58
N LEU A 399 -27.78 -16.40 -19.97
CA LEU A 399 -28.51 -17.64 -19.68
C LEU A 399 -28.69 -17.86 -18.17
N PHE A 400 -27.67 -17.53 -17.37
CA PHE A 400 -27.66 -17.76 -15.93
C PHE A 400 -27.84 -16.49 -15.09
N PHE A 401 -28.38 -15.42 -15.69
CA PHE A 401 -28.55 -14.10 -15.07
C PHE A 401 -29.27 -14.15 -13.71
N ARG A 402 -30.25 -15.05 -13.56
CA ARG A 402 -31.07 -15.19 -12.35
C ARG A 402 -30.39 -15.98 -11.22
N ILE A 403 -29.27 -16.66 -11.49
CA ILE A 403 -28.56 -17.52 -10.54
C ILE A 403 -27.20 -16.89 -10.22
N ARG A 404 -26.61 -17.24 -9.07
CA ARG A 404 -25.27 -16.73 -8.66
C ARG A 404 -24.17 -17.03 -9.69
N ALA A 405 -24.33 -18.11 -10.46
CA ALA A 405 -23.38 -18.51 -11.50
C ALA A 405 -23.18 -17.43 -12.57
N GLY A 406 -24.23 -16.67 -12.93
CA GLY A 406 -24.15 -15.59 -13.91
C GLY A 406 -23.15 -14.49 -13.52
N LEU A 407 -22.90 -14.27 -12.23
CA LEU A 407 -21.92 -13.27 -11.76
C LEU A 407 -20.48 -13.66 -12.13
N PHE A 408 -20.12 -14.94 -12.03
CA PHE A 408 -18.78 -15.42 -12.37
C PHE A 408 -18.53 -15.34 -13.87
N TYR A 409 -19.52 -15.72 -14.69
CA TYR A 409 -19.41 -15.61 -16.14
C TYR A 409 -19.38 -14.16 -16.59
N TYR A 410 -20.12 -13.24 -15.95
CA TYR A 410 -20.01 -11.82 -16.27
C TYR A 410 -18.63 -11.23 -15.96
N LEU A 411 -18.05 -11.62 -14.82
CA LEU A 411 -16.68 -11.24 -14.46
C LEU A 411 -15.68 -11.82 -15.46
N ALA A 412 -15.80 -13.11 -15.79
CA ALA A 412 -14.96 -13.79 -16.78
C ALA A 412 -15.09 -13.17 -18.17
N ALA A 413 -16.29 -12.78 -18.58
CA ALA A 413 -16.54 -12.08 -19.84
C ALA A 413 -15.76 -10.76 -19.92
N ASN A 414 -15.78 -9.94 -18.86
CA ASN A 414 -15.03 -8.68 -18.84
C ASN A 414 -13.51 -8.92 -18.78
N GLY A 415 -13.05 -9.95 -18.06
CA GLY A 415 -11.63 -10.35 -18.07
C GLY A 415 -11.15 -10.83 -19.45
N ALA A 416 -11.99 -11.60 -20.15
CA ALA A 416 -11.73 -12.06 -21.51
C ALA A 416 -11.76 -10.90 -22.50
N LEU A 417 -12.72 -9.97 -22.39
CA LEU A 417 -12.76 -8.73 -23.19
C LEU A 417 -11.51 -7.88 -22.96
N PHE A 418 -11.10 -7.69 -21.71
CA PHE A 418 -9.90 -6.93 -21.38
C PHE A 418 -8.65 -7.55 -22.03
N SER A 419 -8.50 -8.88 -21.93
CA SER A 419 -7.41 -9.62 -22.56
C SER A 419 -7.48 -9.58 -24.08
N ALA A 420 -8.68 -9.67 -24.66
CA ALA A 420 -8.92 -9.59 -26.10
C ALA A 420 -8.50 -8.23 -26.65
N ILE A 421 -8.86 -7.14 -25.95
CA ILE A 421 -8.48 -5.77 -26.34
C ILE A 421 -6.95 -5.65 -26.31
N LEU A 422 -6.29 -6.03 -25.22
CA LEU A 422 -4.83 -5.91 -25.14
C LEU A 422 -4.12 -6.76 -26.21
N SER A 423 -4.57 -8.00 -26.43
CA SER A 423 -4.01 -8.90 -27.43
C SER A 423 -4.21 -8.38 -28.86
N THR A 424 -5.42 -7.93 -29.22
CA THR A 424 -5.70 -7.38 -30.56
C THR A 424 -4.82 -6.16 -30.85
N PHE A 425 -4.67 -5.26 -29.89
CA PHE A 425 -3.90 -4.04 -30.12
C PHE A 425 -2.39 -4.30 -30.18
N SER A 426 -1.90 -5.25 -29.38
CA SER A 426 -0.52 -5.72 -29.47
C SER A 426 -0.22 -6.42 -30.80
N GLU A 427 -1.17 -7.15 -31.37
CA GLU A 427 -0.97 -7.90 -32.62
C GLU A 427 -1.00 -7.00 -33.86
N PHE A 428 -1.82 -5.94 -33.85
CA PHE A 428 -1.96 -4.99 -34.96
C PHE A 428 -1.10 -3.72 -34.83
N ASP A 429 -0.24 -3.63 -33.80
CA ASP A 429 0.59 -2.44 -33.51
C ASP A 429 -0.21 -1.12 -33.50
N ILE A 430 -1.42 -1.17 -32.93
CA ILE A 430 -2.32 -0.01 -32.87
C ILE A 430 -1.91 0.87 -31.70
N SER A 431 -1.90 2.19 -31.90
CA SER A 431 -1.51 3.14 -30.85
C SER A 431 -2.31 2.95 -29.56
N GLY A 432 -1.62 3.13 -28.42
CA GLY A 432 -2.21 3.00 -27.08
C GLY A 432 -3.39 3.95 -26.82
N GLU A 433 -3.51 5.03 -27.59
CA GLU A 433 -4.64 5.96 -27.48
C GLU A 433 -5.98 5.31 -27.86
N TRP A 434 -5.99 4.48 -28.90
CA TRP A 434 -7.20 3.78 -29.33
C TRP A 434 -7.65 2.74 -28.30
N ILE A 435 -6.71 2.07 -27.60
CA ILE A 435 -7.04 1.17 -26.48
C ILE A 435 -7.86 1.90 -25.43
N LYS A 436 -7.48 3.14 -25.09
CA LYS A 436 -8.16 3.95 -24.07
C LYS A 436 -9.58 4.33 -24.50
N ILE A 437 -9.79 4.63 -25.78
CA ILE A 437 -11.13 4.87 -26.34
C ILE A 437 -11.99 3.60 -26.24
N VAL A 438 -11.42 2.44 -26.55
CA VAL A 438 -12.14 1.15 -26.41
C VAL A 438 -12.49 0.87 -24.94
N PHE A 439 -11.57 1.11 -23.99
CA PHE A 439 -11.86 1.02 -22.56
C PHE A 439 -12.94 2.00 -22.10
N LEU A 440 -12.96 3.23 -22.62
CA LEU A 440 -14.04 4.18 -22.36
C LEU A 440 -15.40 3.61 -22.80
N LEU A 441 -15.48 3.02 -24.01
CA LEU A 441 -16.72 2.41 -24.51
C LEU A 441 -17.20 1.25 -23.64
N PHE A 442 -16.32 0.33 -23.25
CA PHE A 442 -16.68 -0.79 -22.37
C PHE A 442 -17.01 -0.34 -20.94
N GLY A 443 -16.35 0.71 -20.45
CA GLY A 443 -16.68 1.37 -19.19
C GLY A 443 -18.09 1.97 -19.21
N LEU A 444 -18.45 2.66 -20.30
CA LEU A 444 -19.80 3.20 -20.53
C LEU A 444 -20.87 2.11 -20.65
N LEU A 445 -20.57 0.99 -21.32
CA LEU A 445 -21.48 -0.15 -21.42
C LEU A 445 -21.78 -0.75 -20.04
N ASN A 446 -20.73 -0.98 -19.23
CA ASN A 446 -20.87 -1.45 -17.85
C ASN A 446 -21.64 -0.44 -16.99
N ALA A 447 -21.39 0.85 -17.16
CA ALA A 447 -22.13 1.91 -16.47
C ALA A 447 -23.62 1.92 -16.85
N ALA A 448 -23.96 1.73 -18.12
CA ALA A 448 -25.35 1.64 -18.59
C ALA A 448 -26.07 0.41 -17.99
N LEU A 449 -25.39 -0.74 -17.91
CA LEU A 449 -25.91 -1.95 -17.26
C LEU A 449 -26.14 -1.72 -15.77
N PHE A 450 -25.22 -1.04 -15.08
CA PHE A 450 -25.42 -0.63 -13.69
C PHE A 450 -26.66 0.27 -13.53
N MET A 451 -26.83 1.27 -14.40
CA MET A 451 -27.97 2.18 -14.33
C MET A 451 -29.32 1.44 -14.42
N LYS A 452 -29.40 0.39 -15.26
CA LYS A 452 -30.59 -0.46 -15.38
C LYS A 452 -30.83 -1.36 -14.15
N TRP A 453 -29.79 -1.84 -13.50
CA TRP A 453 -29.88 -2.85 -12.43
C TRP A 453 -29.19 -2.45 -11.12
N SER A 454 -29.22 -1.17 -10.76
CA SER A 454 -28.44 -0.55 -9.67
C SER A 454 -28.64 -1.14 -8.27
N GLN A 455 -29.74 -1.84 -8.04
CA GLN A 455 -30.05 -2.53 -6.78
C GLN A 455 -29.73 -4.04 -6.79
N GLN A 456 -29.41 -4.60 -7.96
CA GLN A 456 -29.12 -6.02 -8.13
C GLN A 456 -27.62 -6.29 -8.02
N ARG A 457 -27.25 -7.53 -7.69
CA ARG A 457 -25.84 -7.94 -7.56
C ARG A 457 -25.06 -7.77 -8.85
N LEU A 458 -25.67 -8.09 -9.99
CA LEU A 458 -25.00 -7.93 -11.29
C LEU A 458 -24.77 -6.46 -11.61
N GLY A 459 -25.75 -5.57 -11.33
CA GLY A 459 -25.54 -4.14 -11.51
C GLY A 459 -24.40 -3.60 -10.63
N LEU A 460 -24.32 -4.03 -9.37
CA LEU A 460 -23.20 -3.65 -8.50
C LEU A 460 -21.83 -4.16 -9.02
N LEU A 461 -21.80 -5.35 -9.62
CA LEU A 461 -20.59 -5.88 -10.27
C LEU A 461 -20.25 -5.09 -11.54
N ALA A 462 -21.24 -4.76 -12.37
CA ALA A 462 -21.09 -3.90 -13.55
C ALA A 462 -20.56 -2.51 -13.17
N TYR A 463 -20.99 -1.96 -12.03
CA TYR A 463 -20.44 -0.70 -11.53
C TYR A 463 -18.97 -0.81 -11.10
N LEU A 464 -18.59 -1.90 -10.44
CA LEU A 464 -17.18 -2.13 -10.11
C LEU A 464 -16.34 -2.24 -11.39
N LEU A 465 -16.84 -2.99 -12.38
CA LEU A 465 -16.16 -3.16 -13.66
C LEU A 465 -16.09 -1.87 -14.48
N SER A 466 -17.13 -1.02 -14.46
CA SER A 466 -17.05 0.28 -15.12
C SER A 466 -15.94 1.13 -14.49
N LEU A 467 -15.83 1.18 -13.17
CA LEU A 467 -14.73 1.87 -12.49
C LEU A 467 -13.36 1.29 -12.87
N CYS A 468 -13.23 -0.03 -13.03
CA CYS A 468 -11.99 -0.64 -13.50
C CYS A 468 -11.62 -0.19 -14.92
N TYR A 469 -12.57 -0.16 -15.87
CA TYR A 469 -12.30 0.34 -17.23
C TYR A 469 -12.00 1.84 -17.26
N PHE A 470 -12.76 2.65 -16.51
CA PHE A 470 -12.48 4.09 -16.38
C PHE A 470 -11.13 4.36 -15.71
N PHE A 471 -10.69 3.51 -14.79
CA PHE A 471 -9.34 3.60 -14.23
C PHE A 471 -8.29 3.19 -15.27
N ALA A 472 -8.48 2.05 -15.94
CA ALA A 472 -7.55 1.53 -16.95
C ALA A 472 -7.30 2.51 -18.11
N MET A 473 -8.34 3.20 -18.59
CA MET A 473 -8.17 4.23 -19.64
C MET A 473 -7.35 5.44 -19.19
N THR A 474 -7.20 5.65 -17.87
CA THR A 474 -6.36 6.73 -17.32
C THR A 474 -4.91 6.28 -17.07
N VAL A 475 -4.56 5.03 -17.32
CA VAL A 475 -3.16 4.58 -17.26
C VAL A 475 -2.46 5.01 -18.56
N GLY A 476 -1.23 5.51 -18.46
CA GLY A 476 -0.45 5.91 -19.63
C GLY A 476 1.03 6.07 -19.32
N ASP A 477 1.83 5.82 -20.36
CA ASP A 477 3.29 5.95 -20.38
C ASP A 477 3.72 7.17 -21.21
N GLU A 478 5.02 7.44 -21.31
CA GLU A 478 5.61 8.66 -21.89
C GLU A 478 5.18 8.98 -23.33
N ASP A 479 4.89 7.97 -24.15
CA ASP A 479 4.57 8.13 -25.59
C ASP A 479 3.15 8.64 -25.89
N HIS A 480 2.34 8.96 -24.87
CA HIS A 480 0.94 9.33 -25.07
C HIS A 480 0.69 10.84 -25.21
N SER A 481 -0.30 11.23 -26.01
CA SER A 481 -0.74 12.62 -26.07
C SER A 481 -1.29 13.11 -24.73
N VAL A 482 -0.66 14.17 -24.20
CA VAL A 482 -1.05 14.84 -22.97
C VAL A 482 -2.51 15.34 -23.03
N SER A 483 -2.95 15.86 -24.19
CA SER A 483 -4.30 16.41 -24.34
C SER A 483 -5.39 15.33 -24.23
N VAL A 484 -5.18 14.18 -24.87
CA VAL A 484 -6.08 13.02 -24.76
C VAL A 484 -6.12 12.51 -23.33
N SER A 485 -4.96 12.41 -22.66
CA SER A 485 -4.86 11.98 -21.27
C SER A 485 -5.67 12.88 -20.32
N ILE A 486 -5.54 14.21 -20.46
CA ILE A 486 -6.30 15.18 -19.67
C ILE A 486 -7.81 14.98 -19.85
N VAL A 487 -8.28 14.81 -21.10
CA VAL A 487 -9.72 14.61 -21.38
C VAL A 487 -10.23 13.34 -20.72
N LEU A 488 -9.50 12.23 -20.82
CA LEU A 488 -9.87 10.95 -20.20
C LEU A 488 -9.86 11.03 -18.67
N HIS A 489 -8.88 11.69 -18.07
CA HIS A 489 -8.83 11.92 -16.63
C HIS A 489 -10.06 12.73 -16.17
N LEU A 490 -10.41 13.81 -16.89
CA LEU A 490 -11.60 14.61 -16.59
C LEU A 490 -12.90 13.81 -16.70
N ILE A 491 -13.03 12.94 -17.71
CA ILE A 491 -14.18 12.04 -17.84
C ILE A 491 -14.32 11.17 -16.58
N PHE A 492 -13.23 10.60 -16.09
CA PHE A 492 -13.28 9.76 -14.88
C PHE A 492 -13.61 10.58 -13.63
N VAL A 493 -13.05 11.78 -13.50
CA VAL A 493 -13.36 12.72 -12.40
C VAL A 493 -14.85 13.07 -12.38
N VAL A 494 -15.42 13.37 -13.54
CA VAL A 494 -16.86 13.64 -13.68
C VAL A 494 -17.68 12.39 -13.34
N TYR A 495 -17.23 11.19 -13.75
CA TYR A 495 -17.93 9.93 -13.50
C TYR A 495 -18.05 9.61 -12.02
N PHE A 496 -16.95 9.62 -11.25
CA PHE A 496 -17.05 9.35 -9.81
C PHE A 496 -17.75 10.50 -9.07
N TYR A 497 -17.59 11.76 -9.51
CA TYR A 497 -18.30 12.90 -8.93
C TYR A 497 -19.82 12.74 -9.05
N PHE A 498 -20.30 12.35 -10.23
CA PHE A 498 -21.71 12.05 -10.46
C PHE A 498 -22.23 10.98 -9.51
N HIS A 499 -21.48 9.88 -9.33
CA HIS A 499 -21.90 8.78 -8.46
C HIS A 499 -21.82 9.11 -6.97
N LEU A 500 -20.90 9.97 -6.54
CA LEU A 500 -20.86 10.47 -5.17
C LEU A 500 -22.05 11.39 -4.88
N THR A 501 -22.34 12.34 -5.77
CA THR A 501 -23.42 13.33 -5.59
C THR A 501 -24.82 12.76 -5.79
N HIS A 502 -24.97 11.84 -6.75
CA HIS A 502 -26.24 11.23 -7.12
C HIS A 502 -26.17 9.70 -6.98
N PRO A 503 -26.05 9.18 -5.75
CA PRO A 503 -25.89 7.75 -5.52
C PRO A 503 -27.10 6.98 -6.03
N LYS A 504 -26.88 6.02 -6.92
CA LYS A 504 -27.93 5.19 -7.54
C LYS A 504 -28.23 3.90 -6.77
N SER A 505 -27.39 3.56 -5.79
CA SER A 505 -27.56 2.40 -4.93
C SER A 505 -27.40 2.78 -3.46
N SER A 506 -28.18 2.14 -2.58
CA SER A 506 -28.04 2.25 -1.13
C SER A 506 -27.01 1.25 -0.57
N SER A 507 -26.46 0.38 -1.43
CA SER A 507 -25.45 -0.59 -1.06
C SER A 507 -24.21 0.10 -0.50
N ARG A 508 -23.70 -0.41 0.63
CA ARG A 508 -22.43 0.07 1.19
C ARG A 508 -21.29 -0.16 0.19
N LEU A 509 -21.25 -1.33 -0.48
CA LEU A 509 -20.20 -1.66 -1.44
C LEU A 509 -20.10 -0.60 -2.55
N TYR A 510 -21.23 -0.15 -3.07
CA TYR A 510 -21.28 0.93 -4.06
C TYR A 510 -20.56 2.19 -3.56
N GLN A 511 -20.92 2.68 -2.36
CA GLN A 511 -20.33 3.89 -1.79
C GLN A 511 -18.83 3.75 -1.49
N TRP A 512 -18.42 2.61 -0.92
CA TRP A 512 -17.02 2.36 -0.57
C TRP A 512 -16.14 2.26 -1.81
N VAL A 513 -16.60 1.55 -2.84
CA VAL A 513 -15.85 1.37 -4.08
C VAL A 513 -15.72 2.69 -4.84
N THR A 514 -16.74 3.58 -4.82
CA THR A 514 -16.59 4.92 -5.43
C THR A 514 -15.49 5.74 -4.75
N TRP A 515 -15.43 5.76 -3.42
CA TRP A 515 -14.35 6.44 -2.70
C TRP A 515 -12.99 5.77 -2.90
N ALA A 516 -12.96 4.44 -2.98
CA ALA A 516 -11.74 3.70 -3.31
C ALA A 516 -11.23 4.05 -4.71
N ALA A 517 -12.13 4.26 -5.68
CA ALA A 517 -11.76 4.71 -7.03
C ALA A 517 -11.14 6.12 -7.03
N VAL A 518 -11.66 7.06 -6.23
CA VAL A 518 -11.03 8.38 -6.05
C VAL A 518 -9.61 8.25 -5.50
N ALA A 519 -9.44 7.45 -4.44
CA ALA A 519 -8.14 7.22 -3.84
C ALA A 519 -7.17 6.54 -4.81
N ALA A 520 -7.62 5.48 -5.50
CA ALA A 520 -6.83 4.76 -6.50
C ALA A 520 -6.42 5.66 -7.66
N PHE A 521 -7.34 6.49 -8.18
CA PHE A 521 -7.06 7.46 -9.23
C PHE A 521 -5.93 8.39 -8.80
N LEU A 522 -6.07 9.06 -7.65
CA LEU A 522 -5.05 9.99 -7.16
C LEU A 522 -3.73 9.27 -6.95
N SER A 523 -3.69 8.18 -6.17
CA SER A 523 -2.45 7.43 -5.92
C SER A 523 -1.75 6.99 -7.20
N TRP A 524 -2.49 6.53 -8.20
CA TRP A 524 -1.91 6.11 -9.48
C TRP A 524 -1.34 7.28 -10.29
N LYS A 525 -1.97 8.46 -10.25
CA LYS A 525 -1.43 9.66 -10.94
C LYS A 525 -0.03 10.03 -10.46
N TYR A 526 0.37 9.61 -9.25
CA TYR A 526 1.73 9.82 -8.76
C TYR A 526 2.76 9.14 -9.68
N TYR A 527 2.47 7.91 -10.09
CA TYR A 527 3.35 7.01 -10.85
C TYR A 527 3.17 7.10 -12.37
N GLU A 528 2.33 7.99 -12.88
CA GLU A 528 2.10 8.13 -14.32
C GLU A 528 3.20 8.97 -14.98
N PHE A 529 3.86 8.48 -16.03
CA PHE A 529 4.99 9.19 -16.66
C PHE A 529 4.60 10.17 -17.78
N VAL A 530 3.31 10.28 -18.12
CA VAL A 530 2.81 11.15 -19.22
C VAL A 530 3.22 12.62 -19.09
N TRP A 531 3.41 13.11 -17.86
CA TRP A 531 3.75 14.51 -17.57
C TRP A 531 4.28 14.69 -16.15
N LYS A 532 5.09 15.74 -15.96
CA LYS A 532 5.77 16.07 -14.70
C LYS A 532 4.84 16.20 -13.49
N LEU A 533 5.29 15.79 -12.30
CA LEU A 533 4.60 15.97 -11.01
C LEU A 533 4.20 17.43 -10.78
N LEU A 534 5.04 18.38 -11.19
CA LEU A 534 4.73 19.81 -11.09
C LEU A 534 3.45 20.16 -11.88
N HIS A 535 3.32 19.70 -13.13
CA HIS A 535 2.14 19.97 -13.95
C HIS A 535 0.88 19.30 -13.38
N LYS A 536 1.00 18.08 -12.86
CA LYS A 536 -0.09 17.38 -12.14
C LYS A 536 -0.55 18.17 -10.93
N SER A 537 0.39 18.74 -10.16
CA SER A 537 0.06 19.54 -8.98
C SER A 537 -0.78 20.76 -9.34
N LEU A 538 -0.39 21.48 -10.40
CA LEU A 538 -1.13 22.64 -10.92
C LEU A 538 -2.52 22.23 -11.42
N ALA A 539 -2.63 21.12 -12.15
CA ALA A 539 -3.91 20.59 -12.61
C ALA A 539 -4.82 20.25 -11.42
N PHE A 540 -4.29 19.63 -10.37
CA PHE A 540 -5.06 19.34 -9.15
C PHE A 540 -5.47 20.61 -8.39
N PHE A 541 -4.65 21.66 -8.38
CA PHE A 541 -5.06 22.96 -7.84
C PHE A 541 -6.20 23.59 -8.64
N LEU A 542 -6.15 23.52 -9.97
CA LEU A 542 -7.24 23.99 -10.83
C LEU A 542 -8.53 23.19 -10.60
N VAL A 543 -8.45 21.86 -10.59
CA VAL A 543 -9.59 20.98 -10.31
C VAL A 543 -10.16 21.24 -8.90
N SER A 544 -9.30 21.45 -7.91
CA SER A 544 -9.70 21.85 -6.56
C SER A 544 -10.46 23.18 -6.56
N ALA A 545 -9.93 24.19 -7.25
CA ALA A 545 -10.59 25.51 -7.37
C ALA A 545 -11.95 25.39 -8.05
N LEU A 546 -12.08 24.59 -9.11
CA LEU A 546 -13.35 24.29 -9.78
C LEU A 546 -14.34 23.64 -8.82
N PHE A 547 -13.91 22.67 -8.02
CA PHE A 547 -14.76 22.02 -7.02
C PHE A 547 -15.20 22.96 -5.89
N PHE A 548 -14.32 23.86 -5.42
CA PHE A 548 -14.71 24.91 -4.48
C PHE A 548 -15.67 25.94 -5.09
N LEU A 549 -15.49 26.28 -6.37
CA LEU A 549 -16.42 27.13 -7.10
C LEU A 549 -17.79 26.44 -7.23
N LEU A 550 -17.83 25.16 -7.59
CA LEU A 550 -19.06 24.36 -7.64
C LEU A 550 -19.74 24.28 -6.27
N PHE A 551 -18.96 24.14 -5.19
CA PHE A 551 -19.51 24.25 -3.84
C PHE A 551 -20.11 25.63 -3.58
N TYR A 552 -19.40 26.71 -3.92
CA TYR A 552 -19.88 28.06 -3.69
C TYR A 552 -21.17 28.37 -4.46
N LEU A 553 -21.24 27.99 -5.73
CA LEU A 553 -22.38 28.25 -6.61
C LEU A 553 -23.61 27.37 -6.30
N TRP A 554 -23.39 26.08 -6.03
CA TRP A 554 -24.45 25.09 -5.88
C TRP A 554 -24.43 24.38 -4.51
N GLY A 555 -23.28 23.88 -4.06
CA GLY A 555 -23.18 23.04 -2.87
C GLY A 555 -23.63 23.72 -1.58
N LYS A 556 -23.27 25.00 -1.38
CA LYS A 556 -23.60 25.83 -0.22
C LYS A 556 -25.12 25.99 -0.03
N LYS A 557 -25.89 26.02 -1.13
CA LYS A 557 -27.36 26.14 -1.09
C LYS A 557 -28.04 24.79 -0.83
N ASN A 558 -27.36 23.68 -1.12
CA ASN A 558 -27.88 22.32 -1.06
C ASN A 558 -27.24 21.50 0.09
N THR A 559 -26.81 22.20 1.14
CA THR A 559 -26.24 21.59 2.35
C THR A 559 -27.15 21.84 3.55
N GLU A 560 -27.26 20.84 4.42
CA GLU A 560 -27.99 20.95 5.67
C GLU A 560 -27.11 21.49 6.79
N LYS A 561 -27.72 22.19 7.76
CA LYS A 561 -27.04 22.62 8.99
C LYS A 561 -26.32 21.45 9.64
N ALA A 562 -25.10 21.70 10.09
CA ALA A 562 -24.32 20.67 10.77
C ALA A 562 -25.03 20.20 12.05
N ARG A 563 -25.07 18.89 12.26
CA ARG A 563 -25.63 18.27 13.48
C ARG A 563 -24.53 17.44 14.14
N ASN A 564 -24.48 17.45 15.47
CA ASN A 564 -23.57 16.63 16.29
C ASN A 564 -22.08 16.85 15.99
N ILE A 565 -21.61 18.10 15.96
CA ILE A 565 -20.17 18.37 15.89
C ILE A 565 -19.61 18.27 17.31
N LEU A 566 -18.56 17.47 17.47
CA LEU A 566 -17.79 17.45 18.72
C LEU A 566 -17.08 18.80 18.89
N GLU A 567 -17.44 19.52 19.95
CA GLU A 567 -16.73 20.73 20.34
C GLU A 567 -15.42 20.37 21.03
N TRP A 568 -14.32 20.94 20.56
CA TRP A 568 -12.99 20.80 21.17
C TRP A 568 -12.46 22.16 21.62
N ASN A 569 -11.65 22.18 22.69
CA ASN A 569 -11.05 23.42 23.17
C ASN A 569 -9.90 23.84 22.24
N TRP A 570 -9.90 25.09 21.77
CA TRP A 570 -8.91 25.56 20.80
C TRP A 570 -7.53 25.82 21.39
N LYS A 571 -7.43 26.06 22.70
CA LYS A 571 -6.15 26.37 23.38
C LYS A 571 -5.10 25.24 23.25
N PRO A 572 -5.39 23.98 23.63
CA PRO A 572 -4.40 22.91 23.48
C PRO A 572 -4.04 22.64 22.01
N VAL A 573 -5.00 22.79 21.10
CA VAL A 573 -4.76 22.60 19.66
C VAL A 573 -3.86 23.71 19.10
N ALA A 574 -4.06 24.96 19.53
CA ALA A 574 -3.18 26.07 19.16
C ALA A 574 -1.76 25.89 19.72
N LEU A 575 -1.62 25.35 20.94
CA LEU A 575 -0.30 25.01 21.48
C LEU A 575 0.41 23.95 20.63
N ILE A 576 -0.30 22.89 20.22
CA ILE A 576 0.25 21.87 19.31
C ILE A 576 0.72 22.51 18.01
N LEU A 577 -0.08 23.41 17.42
CA LEU A 577 0.30 24.15 16.22
C LEU A 577 1.58 24.97 16.44
N VAL A 578 1.69 25.72 17.54
CA VAL A 578 2.88 26.51 17.84
C VAL A 578 4.12 25.62 17.94
N VAL A 579 4.01 24.46 18.58
CA VAL A 579 5.10 23.47 18.66
C VAL A 579 5.46 22.93 17.28
N GLN A 580 4.48 22.62 16.42
CA GLN A 580 4.71 22.18 15.05
C GLN A 580 5.46 23.23 14.22
N LEU A 581 5.06 24.49 14.32
CA LEU A 581 5.70 25.60 13.61
C LEU A 581 7.11 25.87 14.14
N ALA A 582 7.28 25.84 15.47
CA ALA A 582 8.59 25.98 16.10
C ALA A 582 9.54 24.85 15.67
N PHE A 583 9.04 23.62 15.56
CA PHE A 583 9.82 22.49 15.07
C PHE A 583 10.31 22.74 13.63
N ILE A 584 9.42 23.04 12.69
CA ILE A 584 9.80 23.32 11.29
C ILE A 584 10.78 24.49 11.23
N GLY A 585 10.46 25.63 11.86
CA GLY A 585 11.31 26.80 11.83
C GLY A 585 12.69 26.59 12.45
N PHE A 586 12.76 25.94 13.62
CA PHE A 586 14.02 25.67 14.31
C PHE A 586 14.88 24.67 13.54
N THR A 587 14.29 23.58 13.04
CA THR A 587 15.03 22.58 12.26
C THR A 587 15.57 23.16 10.95
N SER A 588 14.77 23.93 10.21
CA SER A 588 15.24 24.63 9.00
C SER A 588 16.34 25.62 9.33
N TRP A 589 16.20 26.42 10.40
CA TRP A 589 17.23 27.36 10.83
C TRP A 589 18.54 26.64 11.20
N GLN A 590 18.47 25.55 11.97
CA GLN A 590 19.65 24.76 12.34
C GLN A 590 20.37 24.20 11.10
N LYS A 591 19.61 23.67 10.13
CA LYS A 591 20.15 23.13 8.88
C LYS A 591 20.77 24.23 8.01
N GLU A 592 20.17 25.41 7.95
CA GLU A 592 20.74 26.55 7.22
C GLU A 592 22.02 27.08 7.90
N GLN A 593 22.07 27.12 9.23
CA GLN A 593 23.28 27.48 9.97
C GLN A 593 24.43 26.49 9.72
N LEU A 594 24.12 25.19 9.60
CA LEU A 594 25.10 24.16 9.22
C LEU A 594 25.60 24.39 7.79
N LEU A 595 24.72 24.66 6.82
CA LEU A 595 25.14 24.94 5.46
C LEU A 595 26.01 26.20 5.33
N GLN A 596 25.76 27.24 6.14
CA GLN A 596 26.51 28.49 6.10
C GLN A 596 27.84 28.42 6.85
N ASN A 597 27.88 27.79 8.02
CA ASN A 597 29.04 27.82 8.93
C ASN A 597 29.81 26.50 9.00
N GLY A 598 29.32 25.44 8.37
CA GLY A 598 29.97 24.13 8.35
C GLY A 598 31.26 24.12 7.55
N GLU A 599 32.22 23.30 7.98
CA GLU A 599 33.45 23.07 7.22
C GLU A 599 33.10 22.29 5.95
N LEU A 600 33.57 22.78 4.80
CA LEU A 600 33.34 22.15 3.50
C LEU A 600 34.34 21.03 3.26
N VAL A 601 33.84 19.84 3.01
CA VAL A 601 34.59 18.59 2.84
C VAL A 601 34.16 17.93 1.54
N ALA A 602 35.12 17.56 0.68
CA ALA A 602 34.84 16.76 -0.51
C ALA A 602 35.04 15.26 -0.20
N LEU A 603 34.00 14.44 -0.46
CA LEU A 603 34.00 13.00 -0.25
C LEU A 603 33.82 12.27 -1.57
N LYS A 604 34.68 11.28 -1.85
CA LYS A 604 34.59 10.45 -3.06
C LYS A 604 33.40 9.49 -2.98
N LEU A 605 32.68 9.39 -4.09
CA LEU A 605 31.54 8.51 -4.29
C LEU A 605 31.94 7.27 -5.10
N GLU A 606 31.25 6.17 -4.85
CA GLU A 606 31.17 5.01 -5.74
C GLU A 606 30.04 5.21 -6.77
N PRO A 607 29.90 4.34 -7.79
CA PRO A 607 28.83 4.49 -8.79
C PRO A 607 27.47 4.73 -8.14
N ILE A 608 26.83 5.80 -8.60
CA ILE A 608 25.55 6.27 -8.09
C ILE A 608 24.44 5.36 -8.61
N ASP A 609 23.51 4.94 -7.75
CA ASP A 609 22.31 4.22 -8.18
C ASP A 609 21.14 5.22 -8.28
N PRO A 610 20.64 5.52 -9.50
CA PRO A 610 19.50 6.38 -9.68
C PRO A 610 18.21 5.55 -9.58
N ARG A 611 17.51 5.61 -8.44
CA ARG A 611 16.02 5.67 -8.33
C ARG A 611 15.48 5.37 -6.94
N SER A 612 14.35 6.00 -6.64
CA SER A 612 13.41 5.52 -5.61
C SER A 612 11.98 5.90 -5.93
N LEU A 613 11.06 5.08 -5.46
CA LEU A 613 9.68 5.04 -5.93
C LEU A 613 8.73 6.01 -5.20
N LEU A 614 9.12 6.58 -4.05
CA LEU A 614 8.14 7.18 -3.12
C LEU A 614 8.23 8.69 -2.88
N GLN A 615 9.31 9.38 -3.25
CA GLN A 615 9.58 10.74 -2.73
C GLN A 615 10.01 11.76 -3.79
N GLY A 616 9.80 11.44 -5.07
CA GLY A 616 10.38 12.17 -6.19
C GLY A 616 11.76 11.61 -6.54
N ASP A 617 12.40 12.20 -7.54
CA ASP A 617 13.68 11.67 -8.03
C ASP A 617 14.79 12.01 -7.04
N TYR A 618 15.52 10.98 -6.59
CA TYR A 618 16.75 11.13 -5.83
C TYR A 618 17.77 10.09 -6.27
N VAL A 619 19.04 10.37 -5.97
CA VAL A 619 20.14 9.44 -6.17
C VAL A 619 20.63 8.90 -4.83
N GLN A 620 20.89 7.60 -4.77
CA GLN A 620 21.50 6.96 -3.60
C GLN A 620 23.02 7.09 -3.71
N LEU A 621 23.63 7.69 -2.70
CA LEU A 621 25.06 7.98 -2.63
C LEU A 621 25.79 6.89 -1.83
N ASN A 622 26.70 6.20 -2.50
CA ASN A 622 27.63 5.27 -1.87
C ASN A 622 29.00 5.96 -1.73
N TYR A 623 29.57 5.94 -0.53
CA TYR A 623 30.84 6.62 -0.24
C TYR A 623 31.99 5.62 -0.16
N VAL A 624 33.17 5.97 -0.68
CA VAL A 624 34.40 5.16 -0.53
C VAL A 624 34.75 4.90 0.95
N ILE A 625 34.27 5.77 1.85
CA ILE A 625 34.39 5.60 3.31
C ILE A 625 33.74 4.29 3.78
N HIS A 626 32.58 3.93 3.19
CA HIS A 626 31.85 2.71 3.54
C HIS A 626 32.65 1.45 3.21
N THR A 627 33.28 1.40 2.03
CA THR A 627 34.16 0.29 1.63
C THR A 627 35.38 0.17 2.55
N THR A 628 35.93 1.30 3.00
CA THR A 628 37.02 1.30 4.00
C THR A 628 36.55 0.73 5.34
N TYR A 629 35.34 1.08 5.78
CA TYR A 629 34.73 0.53 6.98
C TYR A 629 34.48 -0.99 6.88
N GLN A 630 34.04 -1.47 5.70
CA GLN A 630 33.86 -2.90 5.43
C GLN A 630 35.17 -3.68 5.44
N ASN A 631 36.27 -3.10 4.96
CA ASN A 631 37.57 -3.75 5.03
C ASN A 631 38.06 -3.88 6.49
N GLU A 632 37.88 -2.84 7.33
CA GLU A 632 38.16 -2.94 8.78
C GLU A 632 37.27 -3.97 9.50
N GLN A 633 36.07 -4.23 8.99
CA GLN A 633 35.18 -5.29 9.48
C GLN A 633 35.75 -6.69 9.19
N GLN A 634 36.34 -6.91 8.01
CA GLN A 634 36.99 -8.19 7.68
C GLN A 634 38.20 -8.47 8.57
N ASP A 635 38.90 -7.42 9.01
CA ASP A 635 40.05 -7.49 9.92
C ASP A 635 39.67 -7.64 11.41
N GLY A 636 38.39 -7.75 11.75
CA GLY A 636 37.91 -7.98 13.12
C GLY A 636 38.04 -6.78 14.08
N ARG A 637 38.29 -5.56 13.59
CA ARG A 637 38.49 -4.34 14.39
C ARG A 637 37.21 -3.53 14.64
N PHE A 638 36.07 -4.22 14.72
CA PHE A 638 34.75 -3.63 14.52
C PHE A 638 34.17 -2.85 15.70
N LYS A 639 33.37 -1.81 15.40
CA LYS A 639 32.55 -1.06 16.36
C LYS A 639 31.14 -0.85 15.80
N GLU A 640 30.17 -1.56 16.37
CA GLU A 640 28.75 -1.39 16.05
C GLU A 640 28.11 -0.23 16.82
N GLY A 641 27.03 0.31 16.28
CA GLY A 641 26.28 1.39 16.90
C GLY A 641 26.77 2.78 16.49
N LYS A 642 26.58 3.77 17.36
CA LYS A 642 26.95 5.16 17.07
C LYS A 642 28.47 5.31 17.10
N LEU A 643 29.02 5.89 16.03
CA LEU A 643 30.44 6.07 15.84
C LEU A 643 30.76 7.45 15.24
N TYR A 644 32.01 7.86 15.40
CA TYR A 644 32.60 9.05 14.82
C TYR A 644 33.64 8.63 13.77
N VAL A 645 33.49 9.13 12.55
CA VAL A 645 34.43 8.96 11.45
C VAL A 645 35.37 10.16 11.44
N GLN A 646 36.64 9.94 11.75
CA GLN A 646 37.67 10.96 11.66
C GLN A 646 38.26 10.98 10.25
N LEU A 647 38.25 12.16 9.64
CA LEU A 647 38.65 12.43 8.28
C LEU A 647 39.88 13.34 8.26
N GLU A 648 40.83 13.07 7.36
CA GLU A 648 42.02 13.88 7.14
C GLU A 648 42.08 14.39 5.69
N LYS A 649 42.65 15.59 5.51
CA LYS A 649 42.83 16.23 4.22
C LYS A 649 43.85 15.47 3.37
N THR A 650 43.49 15.17 2.13
CA THR A 650 44.42 14.65 1.12
C THR A 650 45.06 15.79 0.32
N LYS A 651 45.99 15.45 -0.58
CA LYS A 651 46.59 16.40 -1.54
C LYS A 651 45.69 16.70 -2.75
N GLU A 652 44.63 15.89 -2.96
CA GLU A 652 43.72 16.08 -4.08
C GLU A 652 42.68 17.15 -3.75
N THR A 653 42.34 17.97 -4.74
CA THR A 653 41.33 19.02 -4.63
C THR A 653 40.30 18.91 -5.76
N VAL A 654 39.12 19.48 -5.53
CA VAL A 654 38.07 19.65 -6.53
C VAL A 654 37.70 21.12 -6.61
N SER A 655 37.56 21.65 -7.82
CA SER A 655 37.19 23.05 -8.03
C SER A 655 35.69 23.25 -7.81
N TYR A 656 35.34 24.19 -6.94
CA TYR A 656 33.95 24.59 -6.68
C TYR A 656 33.86 26.11 -6.51
N HIS A 657 33.04 26.77 -7.33
CA HIS A 657 32.87 28.23 -7.34
C HIS A 657 34.20 29.03 -7.37
N GLY A 658 35.20 28.53 -8.11
CA GLY A 658 36.51 29.16 -8.23
C GLY A 658 37.43 28.98 -7.01
N SER A 659 37.08 28.11 -6.07
CA SER A 659 37.92 27.71 -4.92
C SER A 659 38.24 26.21 -4.97
N ASP A 660 39.45 25.83 -4.56
CA ASP A 660 39.86 24.43 -4.47
C ASP A 660 39.46 23.84 -3.11
N VAL A 661 38.61 22.80 -3.14
CA VAL A 661 38.14 22.09 -1.95
C VAL A 661 38.92 20.79 -1.82
N ALA A 662 39.57 20.57 -0.67
CA ALA A 662 40.34 19.36 -0.42
C ALA A 662 39.43 18.11 -0.29
N ILE A 663 39.86 17.00 -0.88
CA ILE A 663 39.24 15.69 -0.70
C ILE A 663 39.71 15.09 0.63
N TYR A 664 38.79 14.47 1.37
CA TYR A 664 39.08 13.84 2.64
C TYR A 664 38.93 12.32 2.58
N THR A 665 39.74 11.62 3.38
CA THR A 665 39.71 10.16 3.53
C THR A 665 39.58 9.76 5.00
N PRO A 666 38.91 8.63 5.30
CA PRO A 666 38.76 8.16 6.67
C PRO A 666 40.08 7.62 7.22
N VAL A 667 40.42 8.06 8.44
CA VAL A 667 41.62 7.64 9.15
C VAL A 667 41.29 6.77 10.35
N ARG A 668 40.11 7.00 10.98
CA ARG A 668 39.73 6.25 12.18
C ARG A 668 38.21 6.21 12.40
N PHE A 669 37.71 5.05 12.81
CA PHE A 669 36.36 4.85 13.32
C PHE A 669 36.38 4.75 14.87
N ALA A 670 35.91 5.79 15.55
CA ALA A 670 35.84 5.87 17.01
C ALA A 670 34.40 5.59 17.50
N SER A 671 34.23 4.87 18.62
CA SER A 671 32.90 4.73 19.22
C SER A 671 32.49 6.06 19.85
N ALA A 672 31.20 6.41 19.84
CA ALA A 672 30.70 7.65 20.40
C ALA A 672 31.03 7.86 21.90
N ASN A 673 31.40 6.79 22.63
CA ASN A 673 31.84 6.85 24.03
C ASN A 673 33.33 7.21 24.21
N GLN A 674 34.12 7.26 23.14
CA GLN A 674 35.49 7.77 23.16
C GLN A 674 35.46 9.23 22.70
N SER A 675 36.00 10.12 23.53
CA SER A 675 36.08 11.56 23.22
C SER A 675 36.67 11.74 21.83
N ALA A 676 35.97 12.49 20.97
CA ALA A 676 36.52 12.97 19.70
C ALA A 676 37.69 13.89 20.03
N GLY A 677 38.90 13.30 20.13
CA GLY A 677 40.13 14.06 20.32
C GLY A 677 40.31 14.97 19.11
N GLY A 678 40.08 16.27 19.31
CA GLY A 678 40.27 17.28 18.29
C GLY A 678 41.76 17.50 18.08
N ASN A 679 42.34 16.79 17.12
CA ASN A 679 43.59 17.20 16.51
C ASN A 679 43.29 18.31 15.50
N GLU A 680 44.14 19.34 15.46
CA GLU A 680 44.06 20.38 14.43
C GLU A 680 44.21 19.74 13.04
N GLY A 681 43.23 19.96 12.15
CA GLY A 681 43.21 19.40 10.79
C GLY A 681 42.34 18.15 10.58
N VAL A 682 41.71 17.61 11.63
CA VAL A 682 40.81 16.44 11.53
C VAL A 682 39.35 16.86 11.57
N VAL A 683 38.57 16.51 10.55
CA VAL A 683 37.12 16.69 10.53
C VAL A 683 36.45 15.41 11.03
N THR A 684 35.44 15.54 11.89
CA THR A 684 34.73 14.37 12.43
C THR A 684 33.29 14.37 11.96
N ILE A 685 32.84 13.26 11.36
CA ILE A 685 31.44 13.02 10.96
C ILE A 685 30.81 11.99 11.90
N GLN A 686 29.57 12.21 12.31
CA GLN A 686 28.77 11.20 13.00
C GLN A 686 28.28 10.14 12.02
N GLY A 687 28.43 8.88 12.41
CA GLY A 687 27.90 7.76 11.66
C GLY A 687 27.32 6.68 12.57
N LYS A 688 26.72 5.69 11.94
CA LYS A 688 26.19 4.51 12.60
C LYS A 688 26.59 3.27 11.83
N GLY A 689 27.38 2.43 12.50
CA GLY A 689 27.76 1.12 11.99
C GLY A 689 26.70 0.08 12.34
N ARG A 690 26.22 -0.68 11.35
CA ARG A 690 25.28 -1.79 11.60
C ARG A 690 25.40 -2.87 10.51
N TYR A 691 25.63 -4.12 10.90
CA TYR A 691 25.73 -5.27 9.98
C TYR A 691 26.70 -5.04 8.81
N GLY A 692 27.85 -4.41 9.08
CA GLY A 692 28.83 -4.11 8.04
C GLY A 692 28.51 -2.94 7.12
N ASN A 693 27.42 -2.23 7.36
CA ASN A 693 27.14 -0.97 6.68
C ASN A 693 27.43 0.21 7.60
N LEU A 694 27.95 1.28 7.00
CA LEU A 694 28.15 2.57 7.63
C LEU A 694 27.13 3.57 7.08
N GLU A 695 26.29 4.12 7.96
CA GLU A 695 25.32 5.17 7.66
C GLU A 695 25.82 6.50 8.25
N LEU A 696 26.07 7.50 7.41
CA LEU A 696 26.60 8.82 7.73
C LEU A 696 25.52 9.91 7.79
N GLY A 697 24.29 9.63 7.34
CA GLY A 697 23.23 10.65 7.34
C GLY A 697 23.09 11.39 6.01
N ILE A 698 23.91 11.06 5.01
CA ILE A 698 24.17 11.81 3.77
C ILE A 698 24.07 10.92 2.51
N GLU A 699 23.51 9.72 2.62
CA GLU A 699 23.38 8.72 1.55
C GLU A 699 22.35 9.08 0.48
N HIS A 700 21.66 10.22 0.62
CA HIS A 700 20.54 10.60 -0.23
C HIS A 700 20.71 12.01 -0.77
N PHE A 701 20.57 12.18 -2.08
CA PHE A 701 20.58 13.50 -2.71
C PHE A 701 19.39 13.66 -3.65
N PHE A 702 18.51 14.61 -3.33
CA PHE A 702 17.26 14.82 -4.06
C PHE A 702 17.52 15.67 -5.31
N ILE A 703 17.08 15.17 -6.45
CA ILE A 703 17.30 15.80 -7.74
C ILE A 703 15.98 16.31 -8.33
N PRO A 704 16.03 17.22 -9.31
CA PRO A 704 14.84 17.58 -10.08
C PRO A 704 14.31 16.38 -10.88
N GLU A 705 13.00 16.37 -11.09
CA GLU A 705 12.31 15.32 -11.86
C GLU A 705 12.89 15.16 -13.28
N HIS A 706 13.14 13.91 -13.69
CA HIS A 706 13.75 13.48 -14.95
C HIS A 706 15.18 14.01 -15.21
N THR A 707 15.98 14.24 -14.16
CA THR A 707 17.39 14.67 -14.33
C THR A 707 18.41 13.61 -13.93
N GLY A 708 17.99 12.36 -13.66
CA GLY A 708 18.85 11.29 -13.14
C GLY A 708 20.16 11.09 -13.92
N GLU A 709 20.07 11.07 -15.26
CA GLU A 709 21.23 10.88 -16.15
C GLU A 709 22.29 11.98 -15.97
N ASP A 710 21.89 13.23 -15.73
CA ASP A 710 22.82 14.36 -15.53
C ASP A 710 23.69 14.20 -14.27
N TRP A 711 23.26 13.34 -13.34
CA TRP A 711 23.93 13.10 -12.06
C TRP A 711 24.81 11.85 -12.05
N GLU A 712 24.70 10.96 -13.04
CA GLU A 712 25.47 9.70 -13.10
C GLU A 712 26.98 9.92 -13.19
N GLU A 713 27.43 11.00 -13.85
CA GLU A 713 28.86 11.31 -14.02
C GLU A 713 29.49 11.98 -12.78
N LYS A 714 28.71 12.30 -11.74
CA LYS A 714 29.22 12.97 -10.53
C LYS A 714 29.87 11.94 -9.62
N ASN A 715 31.16 12.11 -9.33
CA ASN A 715 31.95 11.16 -8.55
C ASN A 715 32.39 11.69 -7.18
N THR A 716 32.03 12.94 -6.84
CA THR A 716 32.42 13.57 -5.58
C THR A 716 31.24 14.33 -4.98
N ALA A 717 30.95 14.09 -3.70
CA ALA A 717 29.97 14.85 -2.93
C ALA A 717 30.66 15.96 -2.13
N LEU A 718 30.13 17.17 -2.22
CA LEU A 718 30.51 18.28 -1.35
C LEU A 718 29.60 18.30 -0.13
N VAL A 719 30.19 18.17 1.05
CA VAL A 719 29.49 17.98 2.32
C VAL A 719 29.89 19.07 3.30
N ARG A 720 28.90 19.66 3.97
CA ARG A 720 29.10 20.60 5.08
C ARG A 720 29.03 19.85 6.40
N VAL A 721 30.08 19.97 7.21
CA VAL A 721 30.20 19.28 8.51
C VAL A 721 30.22 20.30 9.65
N ALA A 722 29.35 20.13 10.64
CA ALA A 722 29.35 20.94 11.86
C ALA A 722 30.39 20.43 12.87
N LYS A 723 30.72 21.28 13.84
CA LYS A 723 31.60 20.92 14.97
C LYS A 723 31.10 19.74 15.81
N ASN A 724 29.79 19.50 15.83
CA ASN A 724 29.22 18.34 16.50
C ASN A 724 29.29 17.05 15.67
N GLY A 725 29.71 17.13 14.40
CA GLY A 725 29.81 16.04 13.45
C GLY A 725 28.54 15.77 12.63
N ASP A 726 27.50 16.60 12.73
CA ASP A 726 26.37 16.53 11.81
C ASP A 726 26.82 16.97 10.41
N ALA A 727 26.35 16.24 9.38
CA ALA A 727 26.71 16.47 7.99
C ALA A 727 25.48 16.70 7.11
N ILE A 728 25.65 17.50 6.05
CA ILE A 728 24.64 17.73 4.99
C ILE A 728 25.35 17.76 3.63
N VAL A 729 24.78 17.10 2.62
CA VAL A 729 25.24 17.21 1.23
C VAL A 729 24.79 18.55 0.64
N GLU A 730 25.76 19.37 0.24
CA GLU A 730 25.52 20.65 -0.43
C GLU A 730 25.25 20.45 -1.93
N THR A 731 26.10 19.69 -2.62
CA THR A 731 25.94 19.36 -4.05
C THR A 731 26.87 18.21 -4.48
N LEU A 732 26.71 17.73 -5.71
CA LEU A 732 27.57 16.73 -6.34
C LEU A 732 28.36 17.35 -7.51
N VAL A 733 29.64 17.00 -7.62
CA VAL A 733 30.56 17.53 -8.61
C VAL A 733 31.33 16.39 -9.30
N LYS A 734 31.83 16.68 -10.49
CA LYS A 734 32.76 15.81 -11.23
C LYS A 734 34.16 16.35 -10.95
N GLN A 735 35.04 15.47 -10.45
CA GLN A 735 36.46 15.78 -10.21
C GLN A 735 37.18 16.17 -11.50
#